data_AF-A0A7Y6AP50-F1
#
_entry.id   AF-A0A7Y6AP50-F1
#
_cell.length_a   1.000
_cell.length_b   1.000
_cell.length_c   1.000
_cell.angle_alpha   90.00
_cell.angle_beta   90.00
_cell.angle_gamma   90.00
#
_symmetry.space_group_name_H-M   'P 1'
#
loop_
_entity.id
_entity.type
_entity.pdbx_description
1 polymer ?
#
loop_
_entity_poly.entity_id
_entity_poly.type
_entity_poly.pdbx_seq_one_letter_code
_entity_poly.pdbx_strand_id
1 'polypeptide(L)'
;MRVLIYVEPHPIRDSQATFKDIGRDFLPLLAGSTPDFDVRMYAPRALLGALGDKAVAGVENRLIRASPDEEALFSERLCDWETEGIPAWLNLMAGGDIADDYVEVLRRVWNVFPYDIIVHWGENGAVTRFIEERPVTRIAMELGCTRAPFLQSVVMDPFGTNGNAIVPRLSVEDLRGIVGDRPMTADEAVYGYSANIEARPYEQQFLPLDGGDWSARILGTARKIAFLPLQLHDDANLLRFSKYETVEAVVLDVVPKLAAAGYLTVIKTHPGAKVRQQSNLAFSLARAALRPWADDVVWLDATKAVYNNAQLIALADLVVTVNSSVGFESLYYDKVVSVLGEAGYKPTGLFPDLDEAISGAFDLPAYRHGIGLLRRFMLGGYLTSDAIRGDFHAFQSTAVTIDAARRGHDADAVSIAKRMYQTFSLARENQTRARMVRGGSVPGSSEFGVPSVVAAHPLANDQTSADTSRAEFSGPARRLFALVGAVDTDDFRKALQSGFADPKTAEKYVRAARIVDETFYLATHSDVAKAGKDPVHHWARYGLREGRKPRRGVNVGSVDRLVDELAAAAEPLFDGTPDLPSFPLDQDAEARRQSSLAAIRNGLGTRGNRLVVVAHLYYRDLVPEILEYLANIPEGFDLVVTMPDWGNRQIAELVRAAYPDAVLYPAANRGRDIGPFLDVLPAILERDYDAILKVQTKAGFFRDGRLIPEQGRFWRESAFGMLLGSKKQTAETIAAFRADETLAMVGPAPFYLPLSRNPYSDDGALVERVLGTEITSDEAGFFAGTMFWVRPDCLSPLVTAGLSIESFAPETGANDGAIAHLIERLFGQVALQNGRLDAIDETGTLVGEPAPLEISIDAYMIEKMRTQKNAARTAAKKGALAW
;
A
#
# COMPACT_ATOMS: atom_id res chain seq x y z
N MET A 1 29.87 0.05 -28.94
CA MET A 1 28.53 0.58 -29.27
C MET A 1 28.33 1.88 -28.52
N ARG A 2 27.80 2.91 -29.18
CA ARG A 2 27.60 4.25 -28.61
C ARG A 2 26.10 4.55 -28.51
N VAL A 3 25.64 4.97 -27.34
CA VAL A 3 24.24 5.23 -27.05
C VAL A 3 24.06 6.66 -26.58
N LEU A 4 23.18 7.40 -27.26
CA LEU A 4 22.73 8.71 -26.82
C LEU A 4 21.39 8.60 -26.12
N ILE A 5 21.31 9.08 -24.88
CA ILE A 5 20.04 9.41 -24.22
C ILE A 5 19.70 10.86 -24.57
N TYR A 6 18.65 11.07 -25.33
CA TYR A 6 18.15 12.37 -25.77
C TYR A 6 16.97 12.78 -24.87
N VAL A 7 17.23 13.69 -23.94
CA VAL A 7 16.19 14.26 -23.07
C VAL A 7 15.54 15.43 -23.81
N GLU A 8 14.22 15.34 -23.99
CA GLU A 8 13.42 16.28 -24.79
C GLU A 8 13.69 17.75 -24.40
N PRO A 9 14.25 18.54 -25.34
CA PRO A 9 14.52 19.95 -25.11
C PRO A 9 13.33 20.89 -25.38
N HIS A 10 12.28 20.45 -26.10
CA HIS A 10 11.14 21.31 -26.39
C HIS A 10 10.37 21.68 -25.11
N PRO A 11 10.08 22.97 -24.88
CA PRO A 11 9.29 23.39 -23.73
C PRO A 11 7.86 22.86 -23.84
N ILE A 12 7.35 22.29 -22.75
CA ILE A 12 5.96 21.81 -22.68
C ILE A 12 5.39 22.22 -21.33
N ARG A 13 4.10 22.58 -21.29
CA ARG A 13 3.38 23.01 -20.07
C ARG A 13 4.09 24.16 -19.35
N ASP A 14 4.38 25.22 -20.11
CA ASP A 14 5.02 26.46 -19.64
C ASP A 14 6.38 26.23 -18.95
N SER A 15 7.09 25.16 -19.32
CA SER A 15 8.33 24.76 -18.67
C SER A 15 9.33 24.12 -19.63
N GLN A 16 10.60 24.55 -19.50
CA GLN A 16 11.77 23.95 -20.16
C GLN A 16 12.36 22.76 -19.38
N ALA A 17 11.81 22.42 -18.22
CA ALA A 17 12.33 21.39 -17.34
C ALA A 17 11.30 20.29 -17.03
N THR A 18 10.25 20.15 -17.86
CA THR A 18 9.18 19.17 -17.65
C THR A 18 9.70 17.73 -17.57
N PHE A 19 10.73 17.39 -18.34
CA PHE A 19 11.34 16.06 -18.35
C PHE A 19 12.49 15.89 -17.35
N LYS A 20 12.65 16.78 -16.36
CA LYS A 20 13.75 16.68 -15.37
C LYS A 20 13.76 15.32 -14.65
N ASP A 21 12.59 14.78 -14.29
CA ASP A 21 12.53 13.52 -13.55
C ASP A 21 12.94 12.34 -14.43
N ILE A 22 12.56 12.36 -15.71
CA ILE A 22 13.03 11.39 -16.72
C ILE A 22 14.55 11.47 -16.89
N GLY A 23 15.10 12.68 -17.02
CA GLY A 23 16.56 12.88 -17.10
C GLY A 23 17.29 12.35 -15.86
N ARG A 24 16.71 12.53 -14.67
CA ARG A 24 17.26 12.02 -13.40
C ARG A 24 17.33 10.51 -13.38
N ASP A 25 16.25 9.84 -13.80
CA ASP A 25 16.13 8.38 -13.79
C ASP A 25 17.17 7.69 -14.67
N PHE A 26 17.68 8.37 -15.70
CA PHE A 26 18.71 7.85 -16.61
C PHE A 26 20.15 8.06 -16.15
N LEU A 27 20.41 8.95 -15.17
CA LEU A 27 21.77 9.24 -14.68
C LEU A 27 22.56 7.99 -14.26
N PRO A 28 21.97 6.96 -13.62
CA PRO A 28 22.71 5.73 -13.29
C PRO A 28 23.27 5.00 -14.51
N LEU A 29 22.65 5.10 -15.70
CA LEU A 29 23.16 4.46 -16.92
C LEU A 29 24.46 5.10 -17.41
N LEU A 30 24.62 6.40 -17.19
CA LEU A 30 25.86 7.12 -17.53
C LEU A 30 26.98 6.66 -16.61
N ALA A 31 26.70 6.51 -15.31
CA ALA A 31 27.66 6.03 -14.33
C ALA A 31 28.10 4.58 -14.61
N GLY A 32 27.19 3.72 -15.08
CA GLY A 32 27.47 2.32 -15.43
C GLY A 32 28.22 2.12 -16.76
N SER A 33 28.37 3.17 -17.58
CA SER A 33 28.89 3.05 -18.94
C SER A 33 30.34 2.57 -19.02
N THR A 34 30.59 1.68 -19.98
CA THR A 34 31.88 1.03 -20.24
C THR A 34 32.49 1.50 -21.57
N PRO A 35 33.79 1.25 -21.83
CA PRO A 35 34.40 1.57 -23.13
C PRO A 35 33.73 0.88 -24.33
N ASP A 36 33.22 -0.34 -24.15
CA ASP A 36 32.56 -1.11 -25.20
C ASP A 36 31.08 -0.71 -25.38
N PHE A 37 30.49 -0.06 -24.38
CA PHE A 37 29.11 0.44 -24.38
C PHE A 37 29.07 1.86 -23.79
N ASP A 38 29.41 2.85 -24.63
CA ASP A 38 29.54 4.26 -24.24
C ASP A 38 28.17 4.94 -24.24
N VAL A 39 27.64 5.27 -23.06
CA VAL A 39 26.36 5.94 -22.87
C VAL A 39 26.61 7.39 -22.48
N ARG A 40 25.97 8.30 -23.22
CA ARG A 40 26.00 9.74 -22.98
C ARG A 40 24.60 10.32 -23.00
N MET A 41 24.39 11.45 -22.35
CA MET A 41 23.10 12.13 -22.32
C MET A 41 23.19 13.53 -22.91
N TYR A 42 22.32 13.84 -23.85
CA TYR A 42 22.02 15.21 -24.25
C TYR A 42 20.87 15.76 -23.42
N ALA A 43 21.04 16.97 -22.87
CA ALA A 43 20.00 17.68 -22.15
C ALA A 43 20.20 19.21 -22.19
N PRO A 44 19.10 20.00 -22.16
CA PRO A 44 19.15 21.45 -21.98
C PRO A 44 19.84 21.85 -20.68
N ARG A 45 20.49 23.01 -20.67
CA ARG A 45 21.09 23.64 -19.49
C ARG A 45 20.02 23.97 -18.45
N ALA A 46 18.86 24.47 -18.86
CA ALA A 46 17.74 24.74 -17.96
C ALA A 46 17.32 23.47 -17.20
N LEU A 47 17.22 22.34 -17.91
CA LEU A 47 16.88 21.04 -17.32
C LEU A 47 17.98 20.52 -16.39
N LEU A 48 19.25 20.58 -16.81
CA LEU A 48 20.38 20.17 -15.97
C LEU A 48 20.52 21.06 -14.71
N GLY A 49 20.23 22.35 -14.82
CA GLY A 49 20.15 23.27 -13.69
C GLY A 49 19.04 22.88 -12.71
N ALA A 50 17.87 22.47 -13.22
CA ALA A 50 16.75 22.00 -12.40
C ALA A 50 17.01 20.65 -11.71
N LEU A 51 17.91 19.83 -12.23
CA LEU A 51 18.39 18.60 -11.55
C LEU A 51 19.31 18.93 -10.36
N GLY A 52 20.09 20.00 -10.48
CA GLY A 52 21.08 20.43 -9.50
C GLY A 52 22.42 19.70 -9.60
N ASP A 53 23.50 20.40 -9.26
CA ASP A 53 24.89 19.92 -9.45
C ASP A 53 25.18 18.60 -8.74
N LYS A 54 24.56 18.36 -7.58
CA LYS A 54 24.73 17.11 -6.82
C LYS A 54 24.23 15.89 -7.58
N ALA A 55 23.17 16.03 -8.39
CA ALA A 55 22.59 14.91 -9.11
C ALA A 55 23.49 14.45 -10.26
N VAL A 56 24.16 15.40 -10.93
CA VAL A 56 25.04 15.13 -12.08
C VAL A 56 26.50 14.88 -11.68
N ALA A 57 26.81 14.92 -10.39
CA ALA A 57 28.15 14.73 -9.87
C ALA A 57 28.72 13.35 -10.24
N GLY A 58 29.88 13.33 -10.88
CA GLY A 58 30.58 12.10 -11.30
C GLY A 58 30.22 11.59 -12.69
N VAL A 59 29.28 12.22 -13.41
CA VAL A 59 28.92 11.87 -14.79
C VAL A 59 29.02 13.06 -15.76
N GLU A 60 29.62 14.16 -15.35
CA GLU A 60 29.65 15.43 -16.10
C GLU A 60 30.34 15.30 -17.45
N ASN A 61 31.37 14.46 -17.55
CA ASN A 61 32.10 14.18 -18.80
C ASN A 61 31.29 13.35 -19.81
N ARG A 62 30.14 12.81 -19.40
CA ARG A 62 29.19 12.05 -20.24
C ARG A 62 27.96 12.87 -20.63
N LEU A 63 27.91 14.14 -20.24
CA LEU A 63 26.84 15.07 -20.61
C LEU A 63 27.22 15.86 -21.87
N ILE A 64 26.30 15.91 -22.83
CA ILE A 64 26.35 16.80 -23.99
C ILE A 64 25.35 17.91 -23.72
N ARG A 65 25.86 19.11 -23.44
CA ARG A 65 25.01 20.26 -23.13
C ARG A 65 24.52 20.94 -24.40
N ALA A 66 23.35 21.55 -24.31
CA ALA A 66 22.89 22.45 -25.35
C ALA A 66 23.82 23.68 -25.50
N SER A 67 23.99 24.13 -26.74
CA SER A 67 24.73 25.36 -27.07
C SER A 67 23.93 26.60 -26.66
N PRO A 68 24.56 27.78 -26.53
CA PRO A 68 23.83 29.02 -26.29
C PRO A 68 22.73 29.31 -27.33
N ASP A 69 22.99 29.03 -28.60
CA ASP A 69 22.02 29.24 -29.69
C ASP A 69 20.84 28.26 -29.58
N GLU A 70 21.10 27.02 -29.16
CA GLU A 70 20.04 26.04 -28.88
C GLU A 70 19.17 26.45 -27.69
N GLU A 71 19.76 26.99 -26.62
CA GLU A 71 18.99 27.52 -25.49
C GLU A 71 18.14 28.72 -25.89
N ALA A 72 18.64 29.59 -26.77
CA ALA A 72 17.87 30.71 -27.30
C ALA A 72 16.66 30.19 -28.09
N LEU A 73 16.88 29.22 -28.99
CA LEU A 73 15.81 28.52 -29.71
C LEU A 73 14.76 27.94 -28.74
N PHE A 74 15.18 27.20 -27.69
CA PHE A 74 14.22 26.62 -26.73
C PHE A 74 13.48 27.69 -25.92
N SER A 75 14.10 28.85 -25.70
CA SER A 75 13.47 29.99 -25.02
C SER A 75 12.46 30.70 -25.90
N GLU A 76 12.73 30.80 -27.20
CA GLU A 76 11.76 31.33 -28.19
C GLU A 76 10.52 30.44 -28.33
N ARG A 77 10.67 29.13 -28.10
CA ARG A 77 9.55 28.18 -28.13
C ARG A 77 8.78 28.08 -26.81
N LEU A 78 9.21 28.76 -25.75
CA LEU A 78 8.49 28.80 -24.48
C LEU A 78 7.31 29.79 -24.60
N CYS A 79 6.13 29.24 -24.88
CA CYS A 79 4.89 29.97 -25.11
C CYS A 79 3.77 29.48 -24.19
N ASP A 80 2.61 30.16 -24.21
CA ASP A 80 1.42 29.72 -23.49
C ASP A 80 1.01 28.33 -23.98
N TRP A 81 0.97 27.38 -23.04
CA TRP A 81 0.74 25.98 -23.36
C TRP A 81 -0.57 25.73 -24.11
N GLU A 82 -1.63 26.44 -23.76
CA GLU A 82 -2.97 26.14 -24.26
C GLU A 82 -3.18 26.70 -25.67
N THR A 83 -2.72 27.92 -25.94
CA THR A 83 -2.99 28.58 -27.22
C THR A 83 -1.96 28.27 -28.30
N GLU A 84 -0.69 28.18 -27.94
CA GLU A 84 0.42 28.05 -28.90
C GLU A 84 1.25 26.78 -28.65
N GLY A 85 1.41 26.37 -27.38
CA GLY A 85 2.25 25.24 -26.99
C GLY A 85 1.74 23.88 -27.46
N ILE A 86 0.45 23.56 -27.28
CA ILE A 86 -0.14 22.29 -27.74
C ILE A 86 -0.01 22.14 -29.27
N PRO A 87 -0.43 23.13 -30.11
CA PRO A 87 -0.22 23.05 -31.56
C PRO A 87 1.25 22.87 -31.95
N ALA A 88 2.17 23.60 -31.32
CA ALA A 88 3.61 23.51 -31.57
C ALA A 88 4.16 22.12 -31.23
N TRP A 89 3.77 21.57 -30.07
CA TRP A 89 4.18 20.24 -29.63
C TRP A 89 3.60 19.13 -30.52
N LEU A 90 2.33 19.24 -30.95
CA LEU A 90 1.72 18.32 -31.90
C LEU A 90 2.45 18.36 -33.26
N ASN A 91 2.82 19.55 -33.74
CA ASN A 91 3.60 19.73 -34.95
C ASN A 91 4.99 19.06 -34.84
N LEU A 92 5.71 19.27 -33.73
CA LEU A 92 7.00 18.61 -33.48
C LEU A 92 6.85 17.09 -33.45
N MET A 93 5.87 16.54 -32.73
CA MET A 93 5.61 15.10 -32.70
C MET A 93 5.31 14.57 -34.11
N ALA A 94 4.62 15.35 -34.95
CA ALA A 94 4.30 14.98 -36.34
C ALA A 94 5.50 15.06 -37.29
N GLY A 95 6.64 15.60 -36.84
CA GLY A 95 7.79 15.85 -37.70
C GLY A 95 7.57 17.02 -38.65
N GLY A 96 6.65 17.93 -38.32
CA GLY A 96 6.39 19.15 -39.08
C GLY A 96 7.55 20.14 -39.01
N ASP A 97 7.31 21.37 -39.46
CA ASP A 97 8.35 22.39 -39.62
C ASP A 97 9.15 22.69 -38.35
N ILE A 98 8.53 22.60 -37.15
CA ILE A 98 9.25 22.78 -35.88
C ILE A 98 10.37 21.74 -35.71
N ALA A 99 10.19 20.53 -36.24
CA ALA A 99 11.19 19.47 -36.15
C ALA A 99 12.49 19.81 -36.89
N ASP A 100 12.49 20.71 -37.88
CA ASP A 100 13.69 21.11 -38.62
C ASP A 100 14.76 21.65 -37.68
N ASP A 101 14.39 22.53 -36.76
CA ASP A 101 15.30 23.13 -35.79
C ASP A 101 15.96 22.06 -34.90
N TYR A 102 15.17 21.08 -34.45
CA TYR A 102 15.65 19.99 -33.58
C TYR A 102 16.46 18.93 -34.33
N VAL A 103 16.24 18.75 -35.64
CA VAL A 103 17.11 17.91 -36.48
C VAL A 103 18.52 18.50 -36.57
N GLU A 104 18.66 19.83 -36.67
CA GLU A 104 19.99 20.47 -36.65
C GLU A 104 20.72 20.25 -35.31
N VAL A 105 19.98 20.30 -34.20
CA VAL A 105 20.51 19.92 -32.87
C VAL A 105 21.02 18.48 -32.88
N LEU A 106 20.21 17.53 -33.37
CA LEU A 106 20.59 16.13 -33.44
C LEU A 106 21.82 15.89 -34.33
N ARG A 107 21.94 16.60 -35.46
CA ARG A 107 23.12 16.56 -36.34
C ARG A 107 24.37 17.07 -35.62
N ARG A 108 24.29 18.19 -34.90
CA ARG A 108 25.40 18.69 -34.10
C ARG A 108 25.81 17.69 -33.02
N VAL A 109 24.84 17.17 -32.27
CA VAL A 109 25.09 16.20 -31.20
C VAL A 109 25.76 14.95 -31.76
N TRP A 110 25.31 14.45 -32.91
CA TRP A 110 25.91 13.30 -33.59
C TRP A 110 27.33 13.59 -34.11
N ASN A 111 27.60 14.81 -34.61
CA ASN A 111 28.96 15.21 -35.01
C ASN A 111 29.93 15.24 -33.82
N VAL A 112 29.46 15.60 -32.63
CA VAL A 112 30.25 15.59 -31.38
C VAL A 112 30.42 14.16 -30.85
N PHE A 113 29.38 13.35 -30.94
CA PHE A 113 29.34 11.99 -30.45
C PHE A 113 28.57 11.12 -31.45
N PRO A 114 29.25 10.46 -32.40
CA PRO A 114 28.55 9.69 -33.42
C PRO A 114 28.08 8.38 -32.80
N TYR A 115 26.81 8.38 -32.38
CA TYR A 115 26.12 7.29 -31.70
C TYR A 115 25.50 6.29 -32.68
N ASP A 116 25.39 5.05 -32.24
CA ASP A 116 24.75 3.93 -32.95
C ASP A 116 23.26 3.82 -32.62
N ILE A 117 22.90 4.19 -31.39
CA ILE A 117 21.55 4.11 -30.82
C ILE A 117 21.18 5.47 -30.24
N ILE A 118 19.95 5.92 -30.51
CA ILE A 118 19.31 7.05 -29.83
C ILE A 118 18.13 6.56 -29.00
N VAL A 119 18.12 6.93 -27.71
CA VAL A 119 17.04 6.66 -26.77
C VAL A 119 16.38 7.97 -26.39
N HIS A 120 15.08 8.08 -26.53
CA HIS A 120 14.32 9.28 -26.17
C HIS A 120 13.01 8.92 -25.46
N TRP A 121 12.43 9.89 -24.73
CA TRP A 121 11.16 9.70 -24.03
C TRP A 121 9.99 10.31 -24.79
N GLY A 122 8.91 9.55 -24.96
CA GLY A 122 7.73 9.96 -25.72
C GLY A 122 7.94 9.96 -27.24
N GLU A 123 6.97 10.51 -27.96
CA GLU A 123 7.03 10.65 -29.41
C GLU A 123 7.83 11.90 -29.80
N ASN A 124 8.74 11.77 -30.77
CA ASN A 124 9.53 12.91 -31.26
C ASN A 124 9.75 12.80 -32.78
N GLY A 125 9.18 13.75 -33.53
CA GLY A 125 9.26 13.76 -34.99
C GLY A 125 10.63 14.14 -35.52
N ALA A 126 11.41 14.94 -34.79
CA ALA A 126 12.79 15.27 -35.18
C ALA A 126 13.70 14.04 -35.11
N VAL A 127 13.57 13.21 -34.07
CA VAL A 127 14.27 11.91 -34.00
C VAL A 127 13.84 11.00 -35.16
N THR A 128 12.54 10.96 -35.45
CA THR A 128 12.00 10.15 -36.57
C THR A 128 12.62 10.56 -37.91
N ARG A 129 12.71 11.86 -38.20
CA ARG A 129 13.36 12.38 -39.41
C ARG A 129 14.87 12.13 -39.41
N PHE A 130 15.52 12.29 -38.26
CA PHE A 130 16.96 12.10 -38.14
C PHE A 130 17.40 10.66 -38.45
N ILE A 131 16.63 9.65 -38.03
CA ILE A 131 16.94 8.24 -38.32
C ILE A 131 16.67 7.83 -39.78
N GLU A 132 15.96 8.66 -40.55
CA GLU A 132 15.84 8.49 -42.01
C GLU A 132 17.10 9.01 -42.72
N GLU A 133 17.76 10.03 -42.15
CA GLU A 133 19.01 10.61 -42.68
C GLU A 133 20.28 9.82 -42.30
N ARG A 134 20.21 9.02 -41.23
CA ARG A 134 21.36 8.33 -40.63
C ARG A 134 20.99 6.92 -40.19
N PRO A 135 21.89 5.92 -40.33
CA PRO A 135 21.65 4.54 -39.95
C PRO A 135 21.77 4.33 -38.43
N VAL A 136 20.98 5.07 -37.66
CA VAL A 136 20.92 5.01 -36.19
C VAL A 136 19.68 4.23 -35.79
N THR A 137 19.83 3.33 -34.82
CA THR A 137 18.68 2.65 -34.22
C THR A 137 18.00 3.59 -33.23
N ARG A 138 16.71 3.86 -33.44
CA ARG A 138 15.87 4.52 -32.44
C ARG A 138 15.38 3.51 -31.41
N ILE A 139 15.32 3.93 -30.15
CA ILE A 139 14.57 3.28 -29.08
C ILE A 139 13.73 4.36 -28.39
N ALA A 140 12.45 4.41 -28.72
CA ALA A 140 11.49 5.29 -28.07
C ALA A 140 11.02 4.64 -26.76
N MET A 141 11.13 5.38 -25.66
CA MET A 141 10.69 4.95 -24.34
C MET A 141 9.47 5.73 -23.89
N GLU A 142 8.56 5.05 -23.21
CA GLU A 142 7.44 5.68 -22.52
C GLU A 142 7.01 4.75 -21.39
N LEU A 143 6.19 5.25 -20.48
CA LEU A 143 5.48 4.39 -19.55
C LEU A 143 4.65 3.36 -20.34
N GLY A 144 4.65 2.10 -19.89
CA GLY A 144 3.94 1.00 -20.56
C GLY A 144 2.43 1.05 -20.35
N CYS A 145 1.72 -0.01 -20.72
CA CYS A 145 0.26 -0.09 -20.55
C CYS A 145 -0.18 -0.80 -19.24
N THR A 146 0.71 -0.87 -18.24
CA THR A 146 0.39 -1.38 -16.90
C THR A 146 1.01 -0.50 -15.82
N ARG A 147 0.30 -0.33 -14.70
CA ARG A 147 0.72 0.44 -13.52
C ARG A 147 0.41 -0.32 -12.25
N ALA A 148 1.05 0.04 -11.14
CA ALA A 148 0.69 -0.48 -9.83
C ALA A 148 -0.84 -0.42 -9.62
N PRO A 149 -1.49 -1.52 -9.19
CA PRO A 149 -0.91 -2.73 -8.60
C PRO A 149 -0.34 -3.77 -9.58
N PHE A 150 -0.55 -3.62 -10.89
CA PHE A 150 0.06 -4.47 -11.93
C PHE A 150 1.55 -4.14 -12.10
N LEU A 151 2.26 -4.88 -12.95
CA LEU A 151 3.65 -4.57 -13.32
C LEU A 151 3.80 -3.07 -13.65
N GLN A 152 4.64 -2.36 -12.90
CA GLN A 152 5.01 -0.99 -13.26
C GLN A 152 5.95 -1.05 -14.45
N SER A 153 5.41 -0.82 -15.64
CA SER A 153 6.12 -1.10 -16.89
C SER A 153 6.53 0.16 -17.65
N VAL A 154 7.56 0.00 -18.47
CA VAL A 154 7.91 0.86 -19.60
C VAL A 154 7.99 0.05 -20.89
N VAL A 155 7.96 0.76 -22.01
CA VAL A 155 8.29 0.23 -23.33
C VAL A 155 9.65 0.73 -23.77
N MET A 156 10.35 -0.08 -24.57
CA MET A 156 11.55 0.29 -25.33
C MET A 156 11.29 -0.15 -26.78
N ASP A 157 10.80 0.77 -27.60
CA ASP A 157 10.22 0.43 -28.90
C ASP A 157 11.04 1.02 -30.06
N PRO A 158 11.34 0.23 -31.12
CA PRO A 158 12.15 0.71 -32.24
C PRO A 158 11.40 1.65 -33.21
N PHE A 159 10.06 1.67 -33.17
CA PHE A 159 9.18 2.40 -34.09
C PHE A 159 8.51 3.65 -33.49
N GLY A 160 8.46 3.79 -32.17
CA GLY A 160 7.84 4.95 -31.55
C GLY A 160 7.02 4.56 -30.32
N THR A 161 6.27 5.50 -29.79
CA THR A 161 5.47 5.28 -28.58
C THR A 161 3.98 5.26 -28.92
N ASN A 162 3.15 4.75 -28.01
CA ASN A 162 1.69 4.80 -28.15
C ASN A 162 1.19 4.18 -29.47
N GLY A 163 0.39 4.90 -30.27
CA GLY A 163 -0.09 4.41 -31.57
C GLY A 163 0.99 4.19 -32.62
N ASN A 164 2.20 4.74 -32.40
CA ASN A 164 3.36 4.51 -33.25
C ASN A 164 4.27 3.36 -32.76
N ALA A 165 3.89 2.61 -31.73
CA ALA A 165 4.64 1.45 -31.24
C ALA A 165 4.52 0.22 -32.17
N ILE A 166 5.35 -0.79 -31.96
CA ILE A 166 5.37 -2.00 -32.80
C ILE A 166 4.04 -2.76 -32.81
N VAL A 167 3.28 -2.75 -31.71
CA VAL A 167 2.08 -3.58 -31.54
C VAL A 167 0.94 -3.22 -32.50
N PRO A 168 0.58 -1.93 -32.71
CA PRO A 168 -0.32 -1.51 -33.78
C PRO A 168 0.01 -2.05 -35.18
N ARG A 169 1.28 -2.39 -35.45
CA ARG A 169 1.73 -2.93 -36.74
C ARG A 169 1.63 -4.44 -36.85
N LEU A 170 1.12 -5.12 -35.81
CA LEU A 170 0.93 -6.56 -35.78
C LEU A 170 -0.56 -6.89 -35.91
N SER A 171 -0.88 -8.00 -36.57
CA SER A 171 -2.20 -8.63 -36.51
C SER A 171 -2.29 -9.67 -35.38
N VAL A 172 -3.50 -10.11 -35.05
CA VAL A 172 -3.71 -11.26 -34.15
C VAL A 172 -3.02 -12.53 -34.67
N GLU A 173 -2.95 -12.71 -35.99
CA GLU A 173 -2.25 -13.84 -36.61
C GLU A 173 -0.73 -13.75 -36.41
N ASP A 174 -0.15 -12.56 -36.54
CA ASP A 174 1.26 -12.34 -36.28
C ASP A 174 1.60 -12.67 -34.83
N LEU A 175 0.77 -12.21 -33.88
CA LEU A 175 0.91 -12.56 -32.47
C LEU A 175 0.84 -14.07 -32.26
N ARG A 176 -0.10 -14.77 -32.90
CA ARG A 176 -0.20 -16.23 -32.87
C ARG A 176 1.12 -16.87 -33.31
N GLY A 177 1.69 -16.43 -34.43
CA GLY A 177 2.97 -16.91 -34.95
C GLY A 177 4.16 -16.60 -34.04
N ILE A 178 4.16 -15.44 -33.38
CA ILE A 178 5.25 -15.00 -32.49
C ILE A 178 5.29 -15.83 -31.19
N VAL A 179 4.13 -15.99 -30.53
CA VAL A 179 4.07 -16.70 -29.24
C VAL A 179 3.88 -18.21 -29.39
N GLY A 180 3.64 -18.67 -30.62
CA GLY A 180 3.42 -20.08 -30.96
C GLY A 180 2.06 -20.59 -30.49
N ASP A 181 1.01 -19.79 -30.69
CA ASP A 181 -0.39 -20.07 -30.32
C ASP A 181 -0.61 -20.50 -28.86
N ARG A 182 0.20 -19.95 -27.95
CA ARG A 182 0.14 -20.21 -26.51
C ARG A 182 -0.42 -19.00 -25.76
N PRO A 183 -1.75 -18.88 -25.63
CA PRO A 183 -2.34 -17.76 -24.90
C PRO A 183 -1.89 -17.78 -23.43
N MET A 184 -1.83 -16.61 -22.82
CA MET A 184 -1.71 -16.44 -21.38
C MET A 184 -3.10 -16.33 -20.77
N THR A 185 -3.36 -17.07 -19.70
CA THR A 185 -4.64 -16.98 -18.96
C THR A 185 -4.68 -15.71 -18.10
N ALA A 186 -5.88 -15.31 -17.67
CA ALA A 186 -6.04 -14.21 -16.70
C ALA A 186 -5.28 -14.49 -15.41
N ASP A 187 -5.38 -15.72 -14.90
CA ASP A 187 -4.68 -16.15 -13.69
C ASP A 187 -3.16 -16.04 -13.85
N GLU A 188 -2.61 -16.52 -14.98
CA GLU A 188 -1.18 -16.39 -15.25
C GLU A 188 -0.73 -14.93 -15.30
N ALA A 189 -1.53 -14.05 -15.89
CA ALA A 189 -1.24 -12.62 -15.94
C ALA A 189 -1.28 -11.98 -14.54
N VAL A 190 -2.36 -12.21 -13.78
CA VAL A 190 -2.57 -11.63 -12.45
C VAL A 190 -1.53 -12.13 -11.45
N TYR A 191 -1.29 -13.44 -11.37
CA TYR A 191 -0.34 -14.00 -10.41
C TYR A 191 1.13 -13.82 -10.84
N GLY A 192 1.38 -13.77 -12.15
CA GLY A 192 2.74 -13.73 -12.68
C GLY A 192 3.32 -12.35 -12.89
N TYR A 193 2.47 -11.42 -13.30
CA TYR A 193 2.87 -10.14 -13.87
C TYR A 193 2.17 -8.96 -13.19
N SER A 194 1.98 -9.08 -11.88
CA SER A 194 1.62 -7.99 -10.97
C SER A 194 2.85 -7.54 -10.17
N ALA A 195 2.90 -6.29 -9.73
CA ALA A 195 4.05 -5.75 -9.00
C ALA A 195 4.31 -6.52 -7.69
N ASN A 196 3.23 -7.04 -7.09
CA ASN A 196 3.27 -7.99 -5.99
C ASN A 196 2.54 -9.27 -6.45
N ILE A 197 3.24 -10.41 -6.41
CA ILE A 197 2.68 -11.75 -6.75
C ILE A 197 1.54 -12.12 -5.80
N GLU A 198 1.50 -11.50 -4.61
CA GLU A 198 0.32 -11.43 -3.75
C GLU A 198 -0.65 -10.37 -4.31
N ALA A 199 -1.41 -10.80 -5.31
CA ALA A 199 -2.83 -10.53 -5.53
C ALA A 199 -3.39 -9.11 -5.32
N ARG A 200 -2.61 -8.03 -5.24
CA ARG A 200 -3.19 -6.68 -5.05
C ARG A 200 -4.28 -6.30 -6.04
N PRO A 201 -4.16 -6.57 -7.35
CA PRO A 201 -5.26 -6.30 -8.27
C PRO A 201 -6.47 -7.24 -8.05
N TYR A 202 -6.23 -8.47 -7.58
CA TYR A 202 -7.27 -9.45 -7.28
C TYR A 202 -7.97 -9.14 -5.94
N GLU A 203 -7.25 -8.74 -4.89
CA GLU A 203 -7.80 -8.31 -3.60
C GLU A 203 -8.49 -6.95 -3.73
N GLN A 204 -7.90 -6.03 -4.49
CA GLN A 204 -8.48 -4.71 -4.71
C GLN A 204 -9.87 -4.79 -5.33
N GLN A 205 -10.14 -5.76 -6.19
CA GLN A 205 -11.45 -5.92 -6.82
C GLN A 205 -12.58 -6.26 -5.81
N PHE A 206 -12.22 -6.80 -4.64
CA PHE A 206 -13.14 -7.17 -3.57
C PHE A 206 -13.14 -6.17 -2.42
N LEU A 207 -12.34 -5.11 -2.49
CA LEU A 207 -12.41 -4.04 -1.50
C LEU A 207 -13.81 -3.42 -1.53
N PRO A 208 -14.42 -3.15 -0.37
CA PRO A 208 -15.71 -2.48 -0.32
C PRO A 208 -15.62 -1.15 -1.06
N LEU A 209 -16.61 -0.86 -1.90
CA LEU A 209 -16.81 0.48 -2.45
C LEU A 209 -17.21 1.39 -1.29
N ASP A 210 -16.80 2.66 -1.31
CA ASP A 210 -17.26 3.62 -0.29
C ASP A 210 -18.80 3.64 -0.23
N GLY A 211 -19.40 3.89 0.93
CA GLY A 211 -20.87 3.88 1.09
C GLY A 211 -21.59 5.10 0.48
N GLY A 212 -20.97 5.79 -0.49
CA GLY A 212 -21.52 6.99 -1.10
C GLY A 212 -22.63 6.73 -2.13
N ASP A 213 -23.29 7.80 -2.56
CA ASP A 213 -24.38 7.77 -3.56
C ASP A 213 -24.00 7.05 -4.87
N TRP A 214 -22.75 7.20 -5.32
CA TRP A 214 -22.29 6.57 -6.56
C TRP A 214 -22.20 5.04 -6.47
N SER A 215 -21.73 4.49 -5.34
CA SER A 215 -21.59 3.04 -5.16
C SER A 215 -22.97 2.39 -4.99
N ALA A 216 -23.91 3.05 -4.31
CA ALA A 216 -25.30 2.63 -4.23
C ALA A 216 -25.96 2.59 -5.61
N ARG A 217 -25.71 3.59 -6.48
CA ARG A 217 -26.20 3.59 -7.87
C ARG A 217 -25.59 2.48 -8.71
N ILE A 218 -24.32 2.14 -8.51
CA ILE A 218 -23.65 1.05 -9.23
C ILE A 218 -24.10 -0.32 -8.72
N LEU A 219 -24.17 -0.54 -7.41
CA LEU A 219 -24.51 -1.83 -6.81
C LEU A 219 -26.02 -2.12 -6.82
N GLY A 220 -26.85 -1.08 -6.82
CA GLY A 220 -28.32 -1.18 -6.83
C GLY A 220 -28.95 -1.23 -8.21
N THR A 221 -28.17 -1.11 -9.29
CA THR A 221 -28.69 -1.15 -10.66
C THR A 221 -28.83 -2.58 -11.18
N ALA A 222 -29.90 -2.84 -11.93
CA ALA A 222 -30.03 -4.07 -12.72
C ALA A 222 -29.46 -3.94 -14.15
N ARG A 223 -28.95 -2.74 -14.50
CA ARG A 223 -28.39 -2.44 -15.82
C ARG A 223 -26.99 -3.01 -15.96
N LYS A 224 -26.57 -3.28 -17.20
CA LYS A 224 -25.17 -3.55 -17.51
C LYS A 224 -24.30 -2.33 -17.20
N ILE A 225 -23.07 -2.54 -16.77
CA ILE A 225 -22.14 -1.47 -16.40
C ILE A 225 -21.09 -1.31 -17.51
N ALA A 226 -20.95 -0.09 -18.00
CA ALA A 226 -19.85 0.30 -18.89
C ALA A 226 -18.86 1.18 -18.13
N PHE A 227 -17.57 0.88 -18.20
CA PHE A 227 -16.53 1.70 -17.57
C PHE A 227 -15.76 2.52 -18.62
N LEU A 228 -15.75 3.84 -18.43
CA LEU A 228 -15.12 4.83 -19.32
C LEU A 228 -14.07 5.67 -18.56
N PRO A 229 -12.79 5.28 -18.59
CA PRO A 229 -11.69 6.12 -18.11
C PRO A 229 -11.40 7.27 -19.10
N LEU A 230 -11.46 8.51 -18.61
CA LEU A 230 -11.10 9.71 -19.37
C LEU A 230 -9.61 10.02 -19.27
N GLN A 231 -9.08 10.66 -20.30
CA GLN A 231 -7.70 11.15 -20.40
C GLN A 231 -7.61 12.65 -20.13
N LEU A 232 -6.39 13.17 -19.97
CA LEU A 232 -6.17 14.60 -19.84
C LEU A 232 -6.44 15.28 -21.20
N HIS A 233 -6.89 16.54 -21.16
CA HIS A 233 -7.22 17.29 -22.38
C HIS A 233 -5.99 17.48 -23.30
N ASP A 234 -4.80 17.59 -22.70
CA ASP A 234 -3.50 17.76 -23.36
C ASP A 234 -2.72 16.44 -23.50
N ASP A 235 -3.39 15.28 -23.44
CA ASP A 235 -2.74 13.97 -23.61
C ASP A 235 -2.44 13.70 -25.09
N ALA A 236 -1.19 13.35 -25.44
CA ALA A 236 -0.81 12.95 -26.80
C ALA A 236 -1.66 11.78 -27.32
N ASN A 237 -2.01 10.85 -26.44
CA ASN A 237 -2.86 9.72 -26.79
C ASN A 237 -4.24 10.18 -27.27
N LEU A 238 -4.83 11.19 -26.62
CA LEU A 238 -6.08 11.79 -27.06
C LEU A 238 -5.90 12.56 -28.37
N LEU A 239 -4.99 13.53 -28.39
CA LEU A 239 -4.90 14.53 -29.46
C LEU A 239 -4.25 14.03 -30.76
N ARG A 240 -3.37 13.03 -30.69
CA ARG A 240 -2.62 12.53 -31.85
C ARG A 240 -3.05 11.13 -32.28
N PHE A 241 -3.35 10.27 -31.31
CA PHE A 241 -3.61 8.86 -31.56
C PHE A 241 -5.09 8.51 -31.45
N SER A 242 -5.97 9.49 -31.66
CA SER A 242 -7.42 9.27 -31.72
C SER A 242 -8.07 10.22 -32.72
N LYS A 243 -9.35 9.98 -33.02
CA LYS A 243 -10.18 10.87 -33.83
C LYS A 243 -10.76 12.06 -33.04
N TYR A 244 -10.50 12.15 -31.74
CA TYR A 244 -11.12 13.14 -30.86
C TYR A 244 -10.18 14.30 -30.57
N GLU A 245 -10.71 15.52 -30.68
CA GLU A 245 -9.99 16.75 -30.34
C GLU A 245 -10.22 17.17 -28.89
N THR A 246 -11.30 16.72 -28.25
CA THR A 246 -11.68 17.09 -26.89
C THR A 246 -12.23 15.92 -26.09
N VAL A 247 -12.16 16.01 -24.76
CA VAL A 247 -12.80 15.03 -23.86
C VAL A 247 -14.32 15.05 -24.00
N GLU A 248 -14.90 16.21 -24.29
CA GLU A 248 -16.34 16.36 -24.56
C GLU A 248 -16.77 15.53 -25.78
N ALA A 249 -16.00 15.58 -26.87
CA ALA A 249 -16.26 14.77 -28.06
C ALA A 249 -16.24 13.27 -27.76
N VAL A 250 -15.34 12.82 -26.87
CA VAL A 250 -15.28 11.41 -26.44
C VAL A 250 -16.58 11.00 -25.75
N VAL A 251 -17.02 11.75 -24.75
CA VAL A 251 -18.21 11.35 -23.97
C VAL A 251 -19.48 11.43 -24.80
N LEU A 252 -19.58 12.38 -25.74
CA LEU A 252 -20.73 12.52 -26.63
C LEU A 252 -20.80 11.45 -27.73
N ASP A 253 -19.67 10.86 -28.14
CA ASP A 253 -19.69 9.70 -29.06
C ASP A 253 -20.06 8.40 -28.33
N VAL A 254 -19.66 8.26 -27.05
CA VAL A 254 -19.76 7.00 -26.31
C VAL A 254 -21.05 6.88 -25.49
N VAL A 255 -21.35 7.86 -24.64
CA VAL A 255 -22.43 7.74 -23.65
C VAL A 255 -23.82 7.57 -24.29
N PRO A 256 -24.19 8.30 -25.34
CA PRO A 256 -25.52 8.14 -25.94
C PRO A 256 -25.78 6.73 -26.48
N LYS A 257 -24.76 6.09 -27.08
CA LYS A 257 -24.84 4.72 -27.61
C LYS A 257 -25.01 3.71 -26.49
N LEU A 258 -24.23 3.84 -25.42
CA LEU A 258 -24.32 2.98 -24.24
C LEU A 258 -25.67 3.13 -23.53
N ALA A 259 -26.15 4.36 -23.36
CA ALA A 259 -27.45 4.64 -22.76
C ALA A 259 -28.60 4.04 -23.57
N ALA A 260 -28.58 4.18 -24.90
CA ALA A 260 -29.57 3.57 -25.80
C ALA A 260 -29.57 2.03 -25.72
N ALA A 261 -28.42 1.42 -25.43
CA ALA A 261 -28.27 -0.01 -25.20
C ALA A 261 -28.54 -0.45 -23.75
N GLY A 262 -28.99 0.46 -22.88
CA GLY A 262 -29.37 0.16 -21.51
C GLY A 262 -28.21 0.07 -20.50
N TYR A 263 -27.01 0.50 -20.86
CA TYR A 263 -25.86 0.52 -19.94
C TYR A 263 -25.91 1.70 -18.97
N LEU A 264 -25.51 1.48 -17.72
CA LEU A 264 -25.09 2.54 -16.81
C LEU A 264 -23.60 2.80 -17.05
N THR A 265 -23.24 4.02 -17.44
CA THR A 265 -21.85 4.38 -17.74
C THR A 265 -21.17 5.00 -16.53
N VAL A 266 -20.15 4.33 -16.02
CA VAL A 266 -19.27 4.81 -14.96
C VAL A 266 -18.10 5.55 -15.59
N ILE A 267 -18.03 6.86 -15.39
CA ILE A 267 -17.01 7.73 -15.98
C ILE A 267 -16.01 8.11 -14.92
N LYS A 268 -14.72 7.86 -15.17
CA LYS A 268 -13.61 8.23 -14.28
C LYS A 268 -12.76 9.32 -14.91
N THR A 269 -12.61 10.45 -14.21
CA THR A 269 -11.65 11.49 -14.60
C THR A 269 -10.19 11.08 -14.31
N HIS A 270 -9.25 11.58 -15.11
CA HIS A 270 -7.82 11.28 -14.92
C HIS A 270 -7.26 11.93 -13.63
N PRO A 271 -6.51 11.21 -12.77
CA PRO A 271 -6.01 11.75 -11.50
C PRO A 271 -5.07 12.96 -11.67
N GLY A 272 -4.35 13.02 -12.79
CA GLY A 272 -3.48 14.15 -13.14
C GLY A 272 -4.21 15.49 -13.32
N ALA A 273 -5.55 15.51 -13.40
CA ALA A 273 -6.31 16.75 -13.47
C ALA A 273 -6.32 17.54 -12.15
N LYS A 274 -6.04 16.89 -11.00
CA LYS A 274 -5.91 17.59 -9.70
C LYS A 274 -4.89 18.75 -9.74
N VAL A 275 -3.86 18.61 -10.56
CA VAL A 275 -2.79 19.60 -10.72
C VAL A 275 -2.87 20.38 -12.04
N ARG A 276 -3.88 20.10 -12.89
CA ARG A 276 -4.07 20.74 -14.21
C ARG A 276 -5.45 21.38 -14.29
N GLN A 277 -5.52 22.69 -14.04
CA GLN A 277 -6.79 23.43 -13.99
C GLN A 277 -7.60 23.29 -15.29
N GLN A 278 -6.95 23.31 -16.46
CA GLN A 278 -7.62 23.21 -17.76
C GLN A 278 -8.25 21.83 -18.01
N SER A 279 -7.61 20.75 -17.52
CA SER A 279 -8.24 19.43 -17.53
C SER A 279 -9.51 19.39 -16.67
N ASN A 280 -9.56 20.08 -15.53
CA ASN A 280 -10.78 20.14 -14.72
C ASN A 280 -11.89 20.94 -15.42
N LEU A 281 -11.54 22.01 -16.14
CA LEU A 281 -12.49 22.76 -16.96
C LEU A 281 -13.06 21.87 -18.08
N ALA A 282 -12.19 21.18 -18.83
CA ALA A 282 -12.60 20.26 -19.89
C ALA A 282 -13.53 19.14 -19.36
N PHE A 283 -13.22 18.57 -18.20
CA PHE A 283 -14.09 17.59 -17.54
C PHE A 283 -15.43 18.17 -17.08
N SER A 284 -15.45 19.43 -16.62
CA SER A 284 -16.69 20.11 -16.22
C SER A 284 -17.59 20.37 -17.42
N LEU A 285 -17.03 20.78 -18.56
CA LEU A 285 -17.74 20.96 -19.83
C LEU A 285 -18.29 19.62 -20.35
N ALA A 286 -17.46 18.59 -20.39
CA ALA A 286 -17.87 17.23 -20.77
C ALA A 286 -19.02 16.71 -19.88
N ARG A 287 -18.94 16.92 -18.56
CA ARG A 287 -20.02 16.55 -17.63
C ARG A 287 -21.30 17.35 -17.89
N ALA A 288 -21.19 18.64 -18.16
CA ALA A 288 -22.34 19.49 -18.48
C ALA A 288 -23.03 19.06 -19.79
N ALA A 289 -22.24 18.66 -20.80
CA ALA A 289 -22.75 18.16 -22.07
C ALA A 289 -23.56 16.85 -21.91
N LEU A 290 -23.24 16.04 -20.89
CA LEU A 290 -23.96 14.79 -20.57
C LEU A 290 -25.27 14.99 -19.77
N ARG A 291 -25.70 16.22 -19.52
CA ARG A 291 -26.96 16.49 -18.78
C ARG A 291 -28.19 15.72 -19.31
N PRO A 292 -28.37 15.50 -20.63
CA PRO A 292 -29.50 14.70 -21.14
C PRO A 292 -29.48 13.22 -20.73
N TRP A 293 -28.33 12.68 -20.31
CA TRP A 293 -28.11 11.28 -19.91
C TRP A 293 -27.70 11.15 -18.44
N ALA A 294 -28.08 12.11 -17.58
CA ALA A 294 -27.64 12.14 -16.18
C ALA A 294 -28.03 10.86 -15.40
N ASP A 295 -29.17 10.26 -15.72
CA ASP A 295 -29.65 9.01 -15.10
C ASP A 295 -28.86 7.77 -15.56
N ASP A 296 -28.25 7.85 -16.75
CA ASP A 296 -27.44 6.80 -17.36
C ASP A 296 -25.95 6.89 -17.01
N VAL A 297 -25.56 7.92 -16.26
CA VAL A 297 -24.15 8.22 -15.97
C VAL A 297 -23.89 8.29 -14.47
N VAL A 298 -22.83 7.62 -14.04
CA VAL A 298 -22.17 7.82 -12.74
C VAL A 298 -20.82 8.50 -13.00
N TRP A 299 -20.75 9.80 -12.71
CA TRP A 299 -19.52 10.57 -12.88
C TRP A 299 -18.69 10.54 -11.58
N LEU A 300 -17.56 9.85 -11.61
CA LEU A 300 -16.65 9.76 -10.47
C LEU A 300 -15.72 10.97 -10.43
N ASP A 301 -15.90 11.81 -9.42
CA ASP A 301 -15.03 12.94 -9.14
C ASP A 301 -13.78 12.45 -8.38
N ALA A 302 -12.60 12.65 -8.97
CA ALA A 302 -11.32 12.23 -8.41
C ALA A 302 -11.02 12.81 -7.01
N THR A 303 -11.77 13.81 -6.55
CA THR A 303 -11.61 14.43 -5.24
C THR A 303 -12.48 13.83 -4.14
N LYS A 304 -13.55 13.08 -4.46
CA LYS A 304 -14.58 12.69 -3.48
C LYS A 304 -14.75 11.19 -3.28
N ALA A 305 -14.40 10.35 -4.26
CA ALA A 305 -14.68 8.91 -4.19
C ALA A 305 -13.40 8.08 -4.01
N VAL A 306 -13.48 7.06 -3.16
CA VAL A 306 -12.37 6.15 -2.82
C VAL A 306 -12.51 4.86 -3.62
N TYR A 307 -11.80 4.79 -4.75
CA TYR A 307 -11.83 3.63 -5.66
C TYR A 307 -10.49 3.46 -6.40
N ASN A 308 -10.22 2.25 -6.89
CA ASN A 308 -9.09 1.96 -7.78
C ASN A 308 -9.57 1.40 -9.14
N ASN A 309 -8.66 1.30 -10.12
CA ASN A 309 -9.01 0.79 -11.45
C ASN A 309 -9.47 -0.67 -11.41
N ALA A 310 -8.81 -1.51 -10.61
CA ALA A 310 -9.15 -2.94 -10.51
C ALA A 310 -10.61 -3.16 -10.08
N GLN A 311 -11.11 -2.39 -9.10
CA GLN A 311 -12.53 -2.42 -8.69
C GLN A 311 -13.47 -2.07 -9.84
N LEU A 312 -13.24 -0.93 -10.50
CA LEU A 312 -14.13 -0.46 -11.56
C LEU A 312 -14.12 -1.40 -12.77
N ILE A 313 -12.95 -1.94 -13.13
CA ILE A 313 -12.81 -2.93 -14.19
C ILE A 313 -13.59 -4.20 -13.82
N ALA A 314 -13.45 -4.70 -12.61
CA ALA A 314 -14.12 -5.93 -12.18
C ALA A 314 -15.65 -5.80 -12.20
N LEU A 315 -16.19 -4.63 -11.83
CA LEU A 315 -17.62 -4.33 -11.88
C LEU A 315 -18.17 -4.13 -13.30
N ALA A 316 -17.32 -3.76 -14.26
CA ALA A 316 -17.76 -3.46 -15.61
C ALA A 316 -18.09 -4.73 -16.42
N ASP A 317 -19.16 -4.69 -17.20
CA ASP A 317 -19.45 -5.68 -18.25
C ASP A 317 -18.69 -5.36 -19.54
N LEU A 318 -18.47 -4.07 -19.79
CA LEU A 318 -17.78 -3.52 -20.97
C LEU A 318 -16.86 -2.39 -20.54
N VAL A 319 -15.61 -2.40 -21.01
CA VAL A 319 -14.69 -1.27 -20.84
C VAL A 319 -14.55 -0.54 -22.17
N VAL A 320 -14.77 0.76 -22.17
CA VAL A 320 -14.62 1.61 -23.35
C VAL A 320 -13.54 2.62 -23.06
N THR A 321 -12.52 2.69 -23.91
CA THR A 321 -11.38 3.60 -23.73
C THR A 321 -10.99 4.19 -25.06
N VAL A 322 -10.44 5.40 -25.07
CA VAL A 322 -9.80 5.91 -26.29
C VAL A 322 -8.56 5.07 -26.55
N ASN A 323 -7.57 5.17 -25.67
CA ASN A 323 -6.31 4.40 -25.75
C ASN A 323 -5.56 4.37 -24.41
N SER A 324 -6.27 4.56 -23.30
CA SER A 324 -5.73 4.48 -21.94
C SER A 324 -5.12 3.11 -21.61
N SER A 325 -4.13 3.09 -20.72
CA SER A 325 -3.55 1.85 -20.17
C SER A 325 -4.61 0.94 -19.53
N VAL A 326 -5.68 1.53 -19.01
CA VAL A 326 -6.83 0.84 -18.44
C VAL A 326 -7.42 -0.20 -19.40
N GLY A 327 -7.36 0.03 -20.72
CA GLY A 327 -7.83 -0.95 -21.69
C GLY A 327 -7.01 -2.24 -21.68
N PHE A 328 -5.68 -2.15 -21.56
CA PHE A 328 -4.84 -3.33 -21.39
C PHE A 328 -4.94 -3.93 -19.99
N GLU A 329 -5.00 -3.10 -18.94
CA GLU A 329 -5.23 -3.55 -17.55
C GLU A 329 -6.52 -4.37 -17.44
N SER A 330 -7.56 -4.04 -18.22
CA SER A 330 -8.82 -4.76 -18.26
C SER A 330 -8.69 -6.19 -18.81
N LEU A 331 -7.65 -6.46 -19.60
CA LEU A 331 -7.37 -7.81 -20.10
C LEU A 331 -6.87 -8.74 -19.01
N TYR A 332 -6.40 -8.23 -17.86
CA TYR A 332 -6.09 -9.08 -16.70
C TYR A 332 -7.36 -9.76 -16.14
N TYR A 333 -8.56 -9.27 -16.47
CA TYR A 333 -9.85 -9.77 -15.99
C TYR A 333 -10.73 -10.33 -17.11
N ASP A 334 -10.15 -10.64 -18.28
CA ASP A 334 -10.85 -11.13 -19.48
C ASP A 334 -12.06 -10.25 -19.90
N LYS A 335 -12.00 -8.95 -19.62
CA LYS A 335 -13.08 -8.01 -19.98
C LYS A 335 -13.13 -7.76 -21.48
N VAL A 336 -14.32 -7.53 -21.99
CA VAL A 336 -14.52 -7.01 -23.34
C VAL A 336 -14.12 -5.54 -23.33
N VAL A 337 -13.23 -5.15 -24.23
CA VAL A 337 -12.69 -3.80 -24.33
C VAL A 337 -12.92 -3.26 -25.73
N SER A 338 -13.47 -2.06 -25.83
CA SER A 338 -13.49 -1.29 -27.08
C SER A 338 -12.48 -0.15 -26.99
N VAL A 339 -11.56 -0.11 -27.97
CA VAL A 339 -10.44 0.85 -28.03
C VAL A 339 -10.65 1.80 -29.20
N LEU A 340 -11.07 3.03 -28.90
CA LEU A 340 -11.56 4.00 -29.90
C LEU A 340 -10.45 4.73 -30.66
N GLY A 341 -9.22 4.71 -30.15
CA GLY A 341 -8.01 5.27 -30.76
C GLY A 341 -6.98 4.18 -31.06
N GLU A 342 -5.78 4.62 -31.43
CA GLU A 342 -4.60 3.77 -31.57
C GLU A 342 -3.85 3.70 -30.24
N ALA A 343 -3.53 2.49 -29.80
CA ALA A 343 -2.90 2.25 -28.50
C ALA A 343 -1.69 1.33 -28.66
N GLY A 344 -0.68 1.51 -27.81
CA GLY A 344 0.55 0.68 -27.84
C GLY A 344 0.34 -0.80 -27.51
N TYR A 345 -0.91 -1.23 -27.28
CA TYR A 345 -1.32 -2.61 -27.05
C TYR A 345 -2.40 -3.10 -28.04
N LYS A 346 -2.77 -2.30 -29.05
CA LYS A 346 -3.88 -2.58 -29.98
C LYS A 346 -3.37 -3.17 -31.30
N PRO A 347 -3.22 -4.50 -31.44
CA PRO A 347 -2.97 -5.12 -32.73
C PRO A 347 -4.21 -5.03 -33.63
N THR A 348 -3.99 -5.12 -34.94
CA THR A 348 -5.05 -5.12 -35.94
C THR A 348 -5.94 -6.36 -35.81
N GLY A 349 -7.26 -6.15 -35.79
CA GLY A 349 -8.26 -7.22 -35.82
C GLY A 349 -8.54 -7.92 -34.49
N LEU A 350 -8.11 -7.35 -33.34
CA LEU A 350 -8.36 -7.95 -32.02
C LEU A 350 -9.58 -7.36 -31.31
N PHE A 351 -9.63 -6.04 -31.17
CA PHE A 351 -10.63 -5.37 -30.34
C PHE A 351 -11.88 -5.07 -31.15
N PRO A 352 -13.09 -5.43 -30.67
CA PRO A 352 -14.32 -5.05 -31.31
C PRO A 352 -14.51 -3.53 -31.26
N ASP A 353 -15.16 -2.96 -32.28
CA ASP A 353 -15.62 -1.58 -32.18
C ASP A 353 -16.74 -1.44 -31.14
N LEU A 354 -17.18 -0.20 -30.87
CA LEU A 354 -18.16 0.05 -29.81
C LEU A 354 -19.52 -0.58 -30.13
N ASP A 355 -19.94 -0.57 -31.39
CA ASP A 355 -21.25 -1.08 -31.80
C ASP A 355 -21.27 -2.62 -31.79
N GLU A 356 -20.17 -3.25 -32.23
CA GLU A 356 -19.94 -4.69 -32.10
C GLU A 356 -19.92 -5.12 -30.63
N ALA A 357 -19.23 -4.38 -29.76
CA ALA A 357 -19.12 -4.69 -28.34
C ALA A 357 -20.47 -4.55 -27.61
N ILE A 358 -21.26 -3.53 -27.95
CA ILE A 358 -22.60 -3.30 -27.40
C ILE A 358 -23.57 -4.41 -27.84
N SER A 359 -23.58 -4.74 -29.13
CA SER A 359 -24.48 -5.74 -29.71
C SER A 359 -24.07 -7.17 -29.40
N GLY A 360 -22.80 -7.40 -29.04
CA GLY A 360 -22.21 -8.73 -28.91
C GLY A 360 -21.96 -9.40 -30.26
N ALA A 361 -21.92 -8.64 -31.35
CA ALA A 361 -21.74 -9.13 -32.72
C ALA A 361 -20.27 -9.47 -33.05
N PHE A 362 -19.58 -10.19 -32.16
CA PHE A 362 -18.21 -10.65 -32.35
C PHE A 362 -18.02 -12.03 -31.72
N ASP A 363 -17.02 -12.78 -32.20
CA ASP A 363 -16.69 -14.11 -31.64
C ASP A 363 -15.96 -13.95 -30.30
N LEU A 364 -16.71 -14.09 -29.21
CA LEU A 364 -16.17 -13.97 -27.86
C LEU A 364 -15.09 -15.01 -27.53
N PRO A 365 -15.23 -16.31 -27.85
CA PRO A 365 -14.13 -17.27 -27.77
C PRO A 365 -12.86 -16.85 -28.52
N ALA A 366 -12.98 -16.41 -29.78
CA ALA A 366 -11.84 -15.96 -30.58
C ALA A 366 -11.19 -14.69 -29.98
N TYR A 367 -12.00 -13.74 -29.51
CA TYR A 367 -11.54 -12.56 -28.77
C TYR A 367 -10.75 -12.95 -27.52
N ARG A 368 -11.30 -13.84 -26.68
CA ARG A 368 -10.63 -14.34 -25.46
C ARG A 368 -9.30 -15.02 -25.75
N HIS A 369 -9.24 -15.80 -26.82
CA HIS A 369 -7.99 -16.40 -27.28
C HIS A 369 -6.99 -15.33 -27.72
N GLY A 370 -7.44 -14.38 -28.55
CA GLY A 370 -6.62 -13.28 -29.06
C GLY A 370 -6.04 -12.38 -27.96
N ILE A 371 -6.83 -12.00 -26.95
CA ILE A 371 -6.31 -11.22 -25.81
C ILE A 371 -5.32 -12.06 -24.97
N GLY A 372 -5.48 -13.38 -24.93
CA GLY A 372 -4.51 -14.29 -24.33
C GLY A 372 -3.16 -14.28 -25.05
N LEU A 373 -3.17 -14.29 -26.40
CA LEU A 373 -1.96 -14.15 -27.22
C LEU A 373 -1.29 -12.79 -27.00
N LEU A 374 -2.09 -11.71 -26.96
CA LEU A 374 -1.60 -10.37 -26.69
C LEU A 374 -0.97 -10.27 -25.29
N ARG A 375 -1.62 -10.77 -24.24
CA ARG A 375 -1.06 -10.83 -22.87
C ARG A 375 0.29 -11.54 -22.86
N ARG A 376 0.38 -12.70 -23.52
CA ARG A 376 1.61 -13.48 -23.62
C ARG A 376 2.73 -12.67 -24.24
N PHE A 377 2.48 -12.03 -25.38
CA PHE A 377 3.47 -11.19 -26.05
C PHE A 377 3.90 -10.00 -25.17
N MET A 378 2.91 -9.25 -24.67
CA MET A 378 3.13 -8.01 -23.93
C MET A 378 3.88 -8.24 -22.62
N LEU A 379 3.40 -9.18 -21.80
CA LEU A 379 3.95 -9.45 -20.47
C LEU A 379 5.18 -10.35 -20.53
N GLY A 380 5.20 -11.30 -21.45
CA GLY A 380 6.32 -12.23 -21.63
C GLY A 380 7.55 -11.56 -22.21
N GLY A 381 7.41 -10.70 -23.23
CA GLY A 381 8.55 -10.28 -24.04
C GLY A 381 8.69 -8.78 -24.33
N TYR A 382 7.62 -8.00 -24.23
CA TYR A 382 7.64 -6.62 -24.73
C TYR A 382 7.71 -5.54 -23.62
N LEU A 383 6.81 -5.59 -22.64
CA LEU A 383 6.84 -4.69 -21.48
C LEU A 383 8.02 -5.03 -20.58
N THR A 384 8.69 -4.04 -20.02
CA THR A 384 9.79 -4.24 -19.07
C THR A 384 9.57 -3.42 -17.79
N SER A 385 10.22 -3.81 -16.70
CA SER A 385 10.19 -3.04 -15.44
C SER A 385 10.74 -1.64 -15.66
N ASP A 386 10.10 -0.63 -15.07
CA ASP A 386 10.53 0.76 -15.17
C ASP A 386 11.91 1.01 -14.53
N ALA A 387 12.33 0.14 -13.60
CA ALA A 387 13.68 0.10 -13.03
C ALA A 387 14.80 -0.01 -14.08
N ILE A 388 14.48 -0.45 -15.32
CA ILE A 388 15.46 -0.52 -16.41
C ILE A 388 16.11 0.84 -16.72
N ARG A 389 15.45 1.96 -16.41
CA ARG A 389 16.03 3.30 -16.59
C ARG A 389 17.27 3.54 -15.73
N GLY A 390 17.40 2.81 -14.61
CA GLY A 390 18.57 2.88 -13.72
C GLY A 390 19.45 1.62 -13.70
N ASP A 391 19.02 0.52 -14.34
CA ASP A 391 19.77 -0.75 -14.39
C ASP A 391 20.58 -0.85 -15.69
N PHE A 392 21.88 -0.59 -15.58
CA PHE A 392 22.79 -0.59 -16.73
C PHE A 392 22.84 -1.92 -17.49
N HIS A 393 22.86 -3.06 -16.80
CA HIS A 393 23.00 -4.36 -17.47
C HIS A 393 21.72 -4.75 -18.18
N ALA A 394 20.56 -4.55 -17.54
CA ALA A 394 19.27 -4.80 -18.17
C ALA A 394 19.04 -3.88 -19.38
N PHE A 395 19.39 -2.60 -19.25
CA PHE A 395 19.31 -1.62 -20.33
C PHE A 395 20.22 -2.00 -21.50
N GLN A 396 21.50 -2.30 -21.23
CA GLN A 396 22.48 -2.70 -22.25
C GLN A 396 21.99 -3.92 -23.04
N SER A 397 21.56 -4.97 -22.35
CA SER A 397 21.05 -6.20 -22.97
C SER A 397 19.85 -5.92 -23.88
N THR A 398 18.92 -5.09 -23.41
CA THR A 398 17.71 -4.73 -24.16
C THR A 398 18.05 -3.88 -25.40
N ALA A 399 18.87 -2.84 -25.24
CA ALA A 399 19.27 -1.96 -26.33
C ALA A 399 20.05 -2.69 -27.44
N VAL A 400 21.00 -3.56 -27.06
CA VAL A 400 21.75 -4.40 -28.02
C VAL A 400 20.82 -5.33 -28.78
N THR A 401 19.85 -5.93 -28.09
CA THR A 401 18.88 -6.84 -28.74
C THR A 401 18.02 -6.09 -29.76
N ILE A 402 17.53 -4.89 -29.42
CA ILE A 402 16.74 -4.07 -30.33
C ILE A 402 17.56 -3.63 -31.55
N ASP A 403 18.80 -3.17 -31.34
CA ASP A 403 19.70 -2.79 -32.44
C ASP A 403 20.03 -3.97 -33.36
N ALA A 404 20.36 -5.13 -32.79
CA ALA A 404 20.60 -6.34 -33.56
C ALA A 404 19.36 -6.79 -34.36
N ALA A 405 18.17 -6.70 -33.77
CA ALA A 405 16.92 -7.02 -34.46
C ALA A 405 16.63 -6.04 -35.61
N ARG A 406 16.94 -4.75 -35.41
CA ARG A 406 16.71 -3.71 -36.42
C ARG A 406 17.69 -3.76 -37.58
N ARG A 407 18.94 -4.14 -37.33
CA ARG A 407 20.00 -4.26 -38.36
C ARG A 407 19.99 -5.61 -39.12
N GLY A 408 19.09 -6.54 -38.76
CA GLY A 408 18.96 -7.84 -39.43
C GLY A 408 18.38 -7.74 -40.85
N HIS A 409 18.56 -8.81 -41.64
CA HIS A 409 18.12 -8.87 -43.05
C HIS A 409 16.58 -8.75 -43.26
N ASP A 410 15.78 -9.21 -42.28
CA ASP A 410 14.31 -9.07 -42.26
C ASP A 410 13.91 -8.14 -41.10
N ALA A 411 14.01 -6.82 -41.31
CA ALA A 411 13.77 -5.80 -40.29
C ALA A 411 12.32 -5.25 -40.29
N ASP A 412 11.35 -6.05 -40.75
CA ASP A 412 9.93 -5.71 -40.62
C ASP A 412 9.44 -5.84 -39.16
N ALA A 413 8.26 -5.29 -38.87
CA ALA A 413 7.72 -5.25 -37.51
C ALA A 413 7.50 -6.65 -36.91
N VAL A 414 7.04 -7.62 -37.70
CA VAL A 414 6.77 -8.99 -37.23
C VAL A 414 8.07 -9.69 -36.88
N SER A 415 9.08 -9.59 -37.75
CA SER A 415 10.40 -10.18 -37.52
C SER A 415 11.12 -9.59 -36.30
N ILE A 416 11.03 -8.27 -36.11
CA ILE A 416 11.60 -7.60 -34.93
C ILE A 416 10.87 -8.03 -33.66
N ALA A 417 9.53 -7.99 -33.65
CA ALA A 417 8.71 -8.42 -32.51
C ALA A 417 9.01 -9.88 -32.12
N LYS A 418 9.15 -10.77 -33.12
CA LYS A 418 9.50 -12.17 -32.91
C LYS A 418 10.87 -12.34 -32.25
N ARG A 419 11.90 -11.65 -32.74
CA ARG A 419 13.25 -11.70 -32.15
C ARG A 419 13.24 -11.19 -30.71
N MET A 420 12.63 -10.03 -30.46
CA MET A 420 12.48 -9.48 -29.10
C MET A 420 11.78 -10.49 -28.17
N TYR A 421 10.66 -11.05 -28.60
CA TYR A 421 9.92 -12.03 -27.81
C TYR A 421 10.77 -13.28 -27.52
N GLN A 422 11.45 -13.84 -28.51
CA GLN A 422 12.29 -15.03 -28.33
C GLN A 422 13.46 -14.80 -27.37
N THR A 423 14.06 -13.61 -27.40
CA THR A 423 15.18 -13.26 -26.53
C THR A 423 14.75 -13.07 -25.08
N PHE A 424 13.60 -12.41 -24.83
CA PHE A 424 13.22 -12.01 -23.48
C PHE A 424 12.25 -12.99 -22.77
N SER A 425 11.38 -13.69 -23.53
CA SER A 425 10.25 -14.43 -22.95
C SER A 425 10.67 -15.60 -22.06
N LEU A 426 11.62 -16.44 -22.49
CA LEU A 426 11.97 -17.66 -21.76
C LEU A 426 12.48 -17.36 -20.34
N ALA A 427 13.40 -16.40 -20.21
CA ALA A 427 13.95 -16.03 -18.91
C ALA A 427 12.88 -15.43 -17.99
N ARG A 428 12.03 -14.55 -18.54
CA ARG A 428 10.94 -13.90 -17.80
C ARG A 428 9.84 -14.87 -17.39
N GLU A 429 9.43 -15.77 -18.27
CA GLU A 429 8.44 -16.81 -17.96
C GLU A 429 8.97 -17.77 -16.89
N ASN A 430 10.23 -18.17 -16.95
CA ASN A 430 10.83 -19.02 -15.92
C ASN A 430 10.93 -18.30 -14.57
N GLN A 431 11.35 -17.03 -14.57
CA GLN A 431 11.36 -16.21 -13.35
C GLN A 431 9.95 -16.05 -12.79
N THR A 432 8.96 -15.83 -13.65
CA THR A 432 7.56 -15.65 -13.29
C THR A 432 6.93 -16.93 -12.75
N ARG A 433 7.15 -18.08 -13.39
CA ARG A 433 6.69 -19.38 -12.89
C ARG A 433 7.37 -19.74 -11.58
N ALA A 434 8.68 -19.48 -11.44
CA ALA A 434 9.38 -19.67 -10.17
C ALA A 434 8.80 -18.78 -9.07
N ARG A 435 8.41 -17.54 -9.40
CA ARG A 435 7.72 -16.60 -8.50
C ARG A 435 6.33 -17.10 -8.10
N MET A 436 5.52 -17.57 -9.05
CA MET A 436 4.19 -18.16 -8.79
C MET A 436 4.29 -19.43 -7.91
N VAL A 437 5.26 -20.30 -8.17
CA VAL A 437 5.43 -21.58 -7.46
C VAL A 437 6.06 -21.41 -6.08
N ARG A 438 6.92 -20.39 -5.89
CA ARG A 438 7.64 -20.16 -4.63
C ARG A 438 7.07 -19.01 -3.78
N GLY A 439 6.00 -18.34 -4.23
CA GLY A 439 5.43 -17.16 -3.56
C GLY A 439 6.43 -16.00 -3.40
N GLY A 440 7.45 -15.91 -4.25
CA GLY A 440 8.57 -14.99 -4.05
C GLY A 440 8.29 -13.58 -4.54
N SER A 441 7.94 -12.66 -3.65
CA SER A 441 7.74 -11.23 -3.94
C SER A 441 9.06 -10.43 -4.00
N VAL A 442 9.03 -9.16 -4.47
CA VAL A 442 10.22 -8.30 -4.59
C VAL A 442 10.28 -7.34 -3.39
N PRO A 443 11.28 -7.48 -2.51
CA PRO A 443 11.40 -6.62 -1.34
C PRO A 443 11.49 -5.13 -1.72
N GLY A 444 10.61 -4.32 -1.16
CA GLY A 444 10.69 -2.85 -1.24
C GLY A 444 9.76 -2.16 -2.23
N SER A 445 8.96 -2.86 -3.04
CA SER A 445 7.92 -2.23 -3.87
C SER A 445 6.56 -2.27 -3.19
N SER A 446 6.39 -1.49 -2.12
CA SER A 446 5.12 -1.38 -1.38
C SER A 446 4.42 -2.74 -1.24
N GLU A 447 4.94 -3.67 -0.45
CA GLU A 447 4.35 -5.02 -0.33
C GLU A 447 3.14 -5.06 0.62
N PHE A 448 2.92 -4.01 1.41
CA PHE A 448 1.63 -3.70 2.04
C PHE A 448 1.29 -2.25 1.74
N GLY A 449 0.09 -2.00 1.25
CA GLY A 449 -0.45 -0.66 1.31
C GLY A 449 -0.59 -0.41 2.79
N VAL A 450 0.31 0.40 3.37
CA VAL A 450 -0.23 1.48 4.18
C VAL A 450 -1.29 2.10 3.26
N PRO A 451 -2.58 2.14 3.65
CA PRO A 451 -3.53 2.94 2.91
C PRO A 451 -2.85 4.27 2.63
N SER A 452 -2.77 4.70 1.37
CA SER A 452 -2.34 6.06 1.09
C SER A 452 -3.16 6.94 2.03
N VAL A 453 -2.49 7.82 2.77
CA VAL A 453 -3.14 8.85 3.55
C VAL A 453 -4.14 9.52 2.61
N VAL A 454 -5.41 9.11 2.69
CA VAL A 454 -6.49 10.04 2.46
C VAL A 454 -6.24 11.03 3.57
N ALA A 455 -5.66 12.17 3.22
CA ALA A 455 -5.70 13.30 4.12
C ALA A 455 -7.17 13.34 4.54
N ALA A 456 -7.45 13.10 5.82
CA ALA A 456 -8.78 13.27 6.34
C ALA A 456 -9.13 14.71 6.02
N HIS A 457 -9.88 14.92 4.93
CA HIS A 457 -10.68 16.11 4.87
C HIS A 457 -11.68 15.91 6.00
N PRO A 458 -11.75 16.90 6.91
CA PRO A 458 -12.61 16.80 8.07
C PRO A 458 -13.99 16.44 7.55
N LEU A 459 -14.50 15.28 7.98
CA LEU A 459 -15.90 14.97 7.79
C LEU A 459 -16.65 16.22 8.25
N ALA A 460 -17.36 16.83 7.32
CA ALA A 460 -18.42 17.76 7.66
C ALA A 460 -19.46 16.93 8.41
N ASN A 461 -19.25 16.79 9.71
CA ASN A 461 -20.25 16.41 10.69
C ASN A 461 -19.90 17.16 11.95
N ASP A 462 -20.79 18.11 12.27
CA ASP A 462 -20.91 18.90 13.49
C ASP A 462 -21.14 18.03 14.76
N GLN A 463 -20.66 16.78 14.74
CA GLN A 463 -20.81 15.77 15.79
C GLN A 463 -19.49 15.02 16.12
N THR A 464 -18.45 15.08 15.25
CA THR A 464 -17.16 14.39 15.54
C THR A 464 -16.19 15.21 16.37
N SER A 465 -16.36 16.53 16.49
CA SER A 465 -15.43 17.36 17.28
C SER A 465 -15.49 17.04 18.78
N ALA A 466 -16.67 16.65 19.28
CA ALA A 466 -16.89 16.33 20.69
C ALA A 466 -16.23 15.00 21.11
N ASP A 467 -16.27 13.97 20.25
CA ASP A 467 -15.65 12.67 20.58
C ASP A 467 -14.12 12.69 20.45
N THR A 468 -13.58 13.43 19.47
CA THR A 468 -12.12 13.62 19.38
C THR A 468 -11.58 14.49 20.51
N SER A 469 -12.31 15.52 20.96
CA SER A 469 -11.86 16.32 22.10
C SER A 469 -12.00 15.56 23.42
N ARG A 470 -13.07 14.78 23.62
CA ARG A 470 -13.23 13.88 24.77
C ARG A 470 -12.06 12.90 24.90
N ALA A 471 -11.63 12.27 23.80
CA ALA A 471 -10.48 11.37 23.82
C ALA A 471 -9.16 12.07 24.17
N GLU A 472 -8.95 13.32 23.75
CA GLU A 472 -7.75 14.11 24.06
C GLU A 472 -7.70 14.58 25.53
N PHE A 473 -8.87 14.84 26.12
CA PHE A 473 -9.00 15.37 27.48
C PHE A 473 -9.36 14.34 28.55
N SER A 474 -9.69 13.09 28.20
CA SER A 474 -10.06 12.02 29.15
C SER A 474 -8.98 11.74 30.20
N GLY A 475 -7.72 11.53 29.78
CA GLY A 475 -6.59 11.32 30.68
C GLY A 475 -6.34 12.52 31.62
N PRO A 476 -6.19 13.75 31.10
CA PRO A 476 -6.13 14.96 31.91
C PRO A 476 -7.33 15.12 32.87
N ALA A 477 -8.55 14.84 32.40
CA ALA A 477 -9.78 14.95 33.18
C ALA A 477 -9.81 13.96 34.35
N ARG A 478 -9.44 12.69 34.13
CA ARG A 478 -9.33 11.67 35.20
C ARG A 478 -8.33 12.07 36.29
N ARG A 479 -7.13 12.52 35.90
CA ARG A 479 -6.10 12.95 36.86
C ARG A 479 -6.55 14.16 37.68
N LEU A 480 -7.27 15.09 37.07
CA LEU A 480 -7.84 16.22 37.77
C LEU A 480 -9.04 15.83 38.62
N PHE A 481 -9.87 14.89 38.16
CA PHE A 481 -11.00 14.36 38.92
C PHE A 481 -10.52 13.75 40.23
N ALA A 482 -9.48 12.90 40.19
CA ALA A 482 -8.84 12.32 41.37
C ALA A 482 -8.23 13.39 42.30
N LEU A 483 -7.72 14.50 41.75
CA LEU A 483 -7.11 15.58 42.52
C LEU A 483 -8.13 16.52 43.18
N VAL A 484 -9.27 16.74 42.52
CA VAL A 484 -10.30 17.71 42.91
C VAL A 484 -11.33 17.08 43.84
N GLY A 485 -11.64 15.79 43.68
CA GLY A 485 -12.62 15.09 44.50
C GLY A 485 -14.06 15.59 44.30
N ALA A 486 -14.41 15.99 43.07
CA ALA A 486 -15.73 16.48 42.72
C ALA A 486 -16.79 15.35 42.78
N VAL A 487 -18.05 15.70 43.06
CA VAL A 487 -19.14 14.72 43.18
C VAL A 487 -20.06 14.64 41.95
N ASP A 488 -20.04 15.66 41.09
CA ASP A 488 -20.73 15.68 39.80
C ASP A 488 -19.98 16.57 38.79
N THR A 489 -20.42 16.55 37.53
CA THR A 489 -19.78 17.29 36.43
C THR A 489 -19.81 18.81 36.63
N ASP A 490 -20.84 19.36 37.28
CA ASP A 490 -20.97 20.79 37.53
C ASP A 490 -20.03 21.26 38.65
N ASP A 491 -19.89 20.45 39.70
CA ASP A 491 -18.93 20.64 40.79
C ASP A 491 -17.49 20.57 40.27
N PHE A 492 -17.21 19.61 39.39
CA PHE A 492 -15.91 19.49 38.72
C PHE A 492 -15.60 20.71 37.86
N ARG A 493 -16.55 21.16 37.05
CA ARG A 493 -16.41 22.36 36.22
C ARG A 493 -16.07 23.58 37.07
N LYS A 494 -16.81 23.81 38.17
CA LYS A 494 -16.57 24.95 39.09
C LYS A 494 -15.19 24.89 39.73
N ALA A 495 -14.76 23.71 40.17
CA ALA A 495 -13.44 23.53 40.76
C ALA A 495 -12.32 23.79 39.76
N LEU A 496 -12.47 23.33 38.51
CA LEU A 496 -11.51 23.63 37.44
C LEU A 496 -11.47 25.13 37.13
N GLN A 497 -12.62 25.80 37.01
CA GLN A 497 -12.69 27.27 36.80
C GLN A 497 -11.95 28.03 37.91
N SER A 498 -12.20 27.67 39.18
CA SER A 498 -11.51 28.29 40.31
C SER A 498 -10.01 27.98 40.33
N GLY A 499 -9.61 26.76 39.98
CA GLY A 499 -8.21 26.34 40.02
C GLY A 499 -7.36 26.95 38.91
N PHE A 500 -7.91 27.11 37.69
CA PHE A 500 -7.23 27.78 36.60
C PHE A 500 -7.22 29.32 36.73
N ALA A 501 -8.07 29.90 37.57
CA ALA A 501 -8.04 31.32 37.89
C ALA A 501 -6.85 31.72 38.79
N ASP A 502 -6.38 30.82 39.67
CA ASP A 502 -5.21 31.05 40.52
C ASP A 502 -3.91 30.56 39.84
N PRO A 503 -2.91 31.42 39.59
CA PRO A 503 -1.69 31.03 38.87
C PRO A 503 -0.86 29.91 39.50
N LYS A 504 -0.93 29.71 40.83
CA LYS A 504 -0.21 28.60 41.50
C LYS A 504 -0.96 27.29 41.34
N THR A 505 -2.28 27.32 41.51
CA THR A 505 -3.15 26.16 41.35
C THR A 505 -3.24 25.74 39.88
N ALA A 506 -3.27 26.69 38.95
CA ALA A 506 -3.21 26.43 37.52
C ALA A 506 -1.94 25.64 37.15
N GLU A 507 -0.77 26.07 37.62
CA GLU A 507 0.48 25.34 37.38
C GLU A 507 0.44 23.92 37.96
N LYS A 508 -0.11 23.76 39.18
CA LYS A 508 -0.32 22.44 39.80
C LYS A 508 -1.24 21.56 38.95
N TYR A 509 -2.34 22.10 38.43
CA TYR A 509 -3.31 21.38 37.61
C TYR A 509 -2.70 20.99 36.26
N VAL A 510 -2.04 21.92 35.57
CA VAL A 510 -1.35 21.65 34.31
C VAL A 510 -0.30 20.55 34.49
N ARG A 511 0.45 20.58 35.59
CA ARG A 511 1.46 19.56 35.91
C ARG A 511 0.84 18.20 36.25
N ALA A 512 -0.14 18.17 37.14
CA ALA A 512 -0.81 16.93 37.56
C ALA A 512 -1.58 16.27 36.41
N ALA A 513 -2.28 17.08 35.61
CA ALA A 513 -3.02 16.63 34.44
C ALA A 513 -2.10 16.34 33.23
N ARG A 514 -0.81 16.68 33.34
CA ARG A 514 0.20 16.59 32.28
C ARG A 514 -0.26 17.26 30.99
N ILE A 515 -0.86 18.45 31.06
CA ILE A 515 -1.48 19.11 29.89
C ILE A 515 -0.44 19.49 28.82
N VAL A 516 0.80 19.80 29.22
CA VAL A 516 1.89 20.21 28.32
C VAL A 516 2.81 19.03 28.00
N ASP A 517 3.07 18.80 26.72
CA ASP A 517 4.17 17.94 26.26
C ASP A 517 5.44 18.79 26.19
N GLU A 518 6.33 18.62 27.16
CA GLU A 518 7.54 19.43 27.31
C GLU A 518 8.46 19.35 26.09
N THR A 519 8.57 18.17 25.46
CA THR A 519 9.44 17.95 24.30
C THR A 519 8.88 18.69 23.08
N PHE A 520 7.59 18.50 22.80
CA PHE A 520 6.91 19.21 21.72
C PHE A 520 6.95 20.73 21.95
N TYR A 521 6.69 21.17 23.18
CA TYR A 521 6.56 22.58 23.51
C TYR A 521 7.89 23.30 23.34
N LEU A 522 9.01 22.72 23.80
CA LEU A 522 10.35 23.28 23.62
C LEU A 522 10.81 23.24 22.16
N ALA A 523 10.44 22.19 21.40
CA ALA A 523 10.73 22.11 19.98
C ALA A 523 9.96 23.16 19.16
N THR A 524 8.72 23.44 19.55
CA THR A 524 7.82 24.38 18.85
C THR A 524 8.09 25.83 19.23
N HIS A 525 8.41 26.09 20.50
CA HIS A 525 8.60 27.43 21.05
C HIS A 525 10.07 27.68 21.39
N SER A 526 10.84 27.96 20.33
CA SER A 526 12.30 28.17 20.44
C SER A 526 12.70 29.33 21.35
N ASP A 527 11.81 30.30 21.59
CA ASP A 527 11.97 31.40 22.55
C ASP A 527 11.98 30.90 23.99
N VAL A 528 11.05 30.00 24.34
CA VAL A 528 10.96 29.37 25.66
C VAL A 528 12.18 28.47 25.89
N ALA A 529 12.58 27.71 24.87
CA ALA A 529 13.75 26.84 24.92
C ALA A 529 15.06 27.62 25.11
N LYS A 530 15.27 28.71 24.34
CA LYS A 530 16.44 29.58 24.50
C LYS A 530 16.47 30.30 25.84
N ALA A 531 15.31 30.63 26.40
CA ALA A 531 15.19 31.27 27.72
C ALA A 531 15.35 30.29 28.90
N GLY A 532 15.47 28.97 28.64
CA GLY A 532 15.61 27.94 29.66
C GLY A 532 14.44 27.90 30.65
N LYS A 533 13.22 28.25 30.20
CA LYS A 533 12.03 28.28 31.06
C LYS A 533 11.36 26.90 31.11
N ASP A 534 10.86 26.54 32.28
CA ASP A 534 10.03 25.34 32.47
C ASP A 534 8.76 25.44 31.58
N PRO A 535 8.51 24.48 30.66
CA PRO A 535 7.39 24.52 29.72
C PRO A 535 6.01 24.56 30.38
N VAL A 536 5.83 23.79 31.45
CA VAL A 536 4.57 23.69 32.21
C VAL A 536 4.27 25.01 32.89
N HIS A 537 5.26 25.59 33.57
CA HIS A 537 5.19 26.90 34.19
C HIS A 537 4.90 28.00 33.16
N HIS A 538 5.61 27.98 32.03
CA HIS A 538 5.44 28.97 30.98
C HIS A 538 4.03 28.91 30.38
N TRP A 539 3.56 27.71 30.04
CA TRP A 539 2.25 27.55 29.43
C TRP A 539 1.10 27.90 30.39
N ALA A 540 1.18 27.44 31.65
CA ALA A 540 0.17 27.73 32.66
C ALA A 540 0.01 29.23 32.94
N ARG A 541 1.10 30.02 32.87
CA ARG A 541 1.06 31.46 33.15
C ARG A 541 0.82 32.36 31.94
N TYR A 542 1.41 31.99 30.81
CA TYR A 542 1.47 32.86 29.62
C TYR A 542 0.94 32.14 28.38
N GLY A 543 1.42 30.92 28.12
CA GLY A 543 1.15 30.20 26.88
C GLY A 543 -0.33 30.00 26.56
N LEU A 544 -1.17 29.69 27.56
CA LEU A 544 -2.63 29.54 27.35
C LEU A 544 -3.28 30.85 26.86
N ARG A 545 -2.90 31.99 27.45
CA ARG A 545 -3.42 33.33 27.07
C ARG A 545 -2.86 33.82 25.74
N GLU A 546 -1.65 33.38 25.41
CA GLU A 546 -0.98 33.65 24.13
C GLU A 546 -1.48 32.74 23.00
N GLY A 547 -2.43 31.83 23.27
CA GLY A 547 -2.93 30.87 22.27
C GLY A 547 -1.89 29.83 21.85
N ARG A 548 -0.85 29.60 22.66
CA ARG A 548 0.18 28.58 22.38
C ARG A 548 -0.37 27.18 22.60
N LYS A 549 0.00 26.28 21.70
CA LYS A 549 -0.42 24.88 21.77
C LYS A 549 0.41 24.12 22.80
N PRO A 550 -0.21 23.50 23.82
CA PRO A 550 0.54 22.77 24.85
C PRO A 550 1.14 21.44 24.33
N ARG A 551 0.55 20.88 23.26
CA ARG A 551 0.95 19.64 22.61
C ARG A 551 0.47 19.61 21.16
N ARG A 552 0.86 18.60 20.39
CA ARG A 552 0.38 18.39 19.01
C ARG A 552 -1.15 18.14 19.02
N GLY A 553 -1.89 18.72 18.09
CA GLY A 553 -3.34 18.52 17.92
C GLY A 553 -4.24 19.44 18.76
N VAL A 554 -3.87 19.75 20.00
CA VAL A 554 -4.72 20.49 20.95
C VAL A 554 -4.72 22.01 20.72
N ASN A 555 -5.92 22.60 20.60
CA ASN A 555 -6.12 24.05 20.54
C ASN A 555 -7.30 24.53 21.41
N VAL A 556 -7.02 24.84 22.68
CA VAL A 556 -8.03 25.30 23.64
C VAL A 556 -8.25 26.81 23.61
N GLY A 557 -7.24 27.62 23.28
CA GLY A 557 -7.36 29.07 23.08
C GLY A 557 -7.81 29.94 24.27
N SER A 558 -8.45 29.38 25.30
CA SER A 558 -8.94 30.07 26.50
C SER A 558 -9.06 29.11 27.69
N VAL A 559 -9.13 29.67 28.91
CA VAL A 559 -9.37 28.88 30.14
C VAL A 559 -10.76 28.25 30.11
N ASP A 560 -11.80 29.01 29.72
CA ASP A 560 -13.17 28.51 29.71
C ASP A 560 -13.33 27.30 28.81
N ARG A 561 -12.77 27.37 27.59
CA ARG A 561 -12.77 26.23 26.67
C ARG A 561 -11.99 25.04 27.22
N LEU A 562 -10.82 25.25 27.84
CA LEU A 562 -10.07 24.16 28.47
C LEU A 562 -10.89 23.47 29.57
N VAL A 563 -11.59 24.25 30.39
CA VAL A 563 -12.43 23.71 31.47
C VAL A 563 -13.65 22.96 30.92
N ASP A 564 -14.29 23.49 29.88
CA ASP A 564 -15.44 22.86 29.26
C ASP A 564 -15.09 21.51 28.64
N GLU A 565 -13.95 21.42 27.96
CA GLU A 565 -13.46 20.17 27.36
C GLU A 565 -13.07 19.14 28.45
N LEU A 566 -12.41 19.58 29.52
CA LEU A 566 -12.09 18.72 30.68
C LEU A 566 -13.34 18.22 31.41
N ALA A 567 -14.34 19.08 31.59
CA ALA A 567 -15.59 18.71 32.25
C ALA A 567 -16.42 17.73 31.39
N ALA A 568 -16.51 17.98 30.08
CA ALA A 568 -17.19 17.08 29.14
C ALA A 568 -16.50 15.71 29.02
N ALA A 569 -15.16 15.67 29.16
CA ALA A 569 -14.40 14.43 29.20
C ALA A 569 -14.52 13.67 30.54
N ALA A 570 -14.85 14.37 31.64
CA ALA A 570 -15.07 13.76 32.94
C ALA A 570 -16.49 13.21 33.13
N GLU A 571 -17.45 13.58 32.28
CA GLU A 571 -18.86 13.17 32.38
C GLU A 571 -19.04 11.64 32.58
N PRO A 572 -18.36 10.75 31.83
CA PRO A 572 -18.48 9.30 32.04
C PRO A 572 -17.89 8.79 33.37
N LEU A 573 -17.07 9.58 34.06
CA LEU A 573 -16.52 9.22 35.36
C LEU A 573 -17.57 9.31 36.47
N PHE A 574 -18.62 10.10 36.27
CA PHE A 574 -19.69 10.32 37.26
C PHE A 574 -20.87 9.37 37.11
N ASP A 575 -21.14 8.87 35.90
CA ASP A 575 -22.28 8.01 35.60
C ASP A 575 -21.94 6.50 35.63
N GLY A 576 -20.66 6.15 35.84
CA GLY A 576 -20.19 4.77 35.92
C GLY A 576 -20.09 4.07 34.56
N THR A 577 -20.30 4.78 33.45
CA THR A 577 -20.16 4.24 32.10
C THR A 577 -18.67 4.07 31.77
N PRO A 578 -18.24 2.93 31.21
CA PRO A 578 -16.83 2.75 30.87
C PRO A 578 -16.37 3.80 29.85
N ASP A 579 -15.40 4.63 30.23
CA ASP A 579 -14.67 5.57 29.35
C ASP A 579 -13.64 4.81 28.49
N LEU A 580 -14.13 3.79 27.77
CA LEU A 580 -13.44 3.13 26.68
C LEU A 580 -14.07 3.62 25.38
N PRO A 581 -13.27 3.96 24.36
CA PRO A 581 -13.83 4.35 23.08
C PRO A 581 -14.67 3.18 22.52
N SER A 582 -15.92 3.45 22.20
CA SER A 582 -16.84 2.47 21.62
C SER A 582 -17.04 2.79 20.15
N PHE A 583 -16.72 1.82 19.30
CA PHE A 583 -16.92 1.85 17.88
C PHE A 583 -17.95 0.78 17.54
N PRO A 584 -19.25 1.10 17.48
CA PRO A 584 -20.26 0.10 17.15
C PRO A 584 -20.02 -0.49 15.76
N LEU A 585 -20.41 -1.76 15.60
CA LEU A 585 -20.47 -2.42 14.29
C LEU A 585 -21.78 -2.06 13.57
N ASP A 586 -21.76 -2.15 12.24
CA ASP A 586 -23.02 -2.08 11.48
C ASP A 586 -23.89 -3.30 11.77
N GLN A 587 -25.18 -3.20 11.42
CA GLN A 587 -26.18 -4.21 11.77
C GLN A 587 -25.83 -5.61 11.23
N ASP A 588 -25.26 -5.70 10.03
CA ASP A 588 -24.93 -6.98 9.40
C ASP A 588 -23.66 -7.58 10.03
N ALA A 589 -22.65 -6.76 10.29
CA ALA A 589 -21.42 -7.15 10.96
C ALA A 589 -21.70 -7.61 12.41
N GLU A 590 -22.57 -6.91 13.12
CA GLU A 590 -22.98 -7.29 14.47
C GLU A 590 -23.79 -8.60 14.45
N ALA A 591 -24.72 -8.77 13.50
CA ALA A 591 -25.45 -10.03 13.36
C ALA A 591 -24.52 -11.23 13.07
N ARG A 592 -23.52 -11.05 12.19
CA ARG A 592 -22.47 -12.07 11.93
C ARG A 592 -21.66 -12.38 13.18
N ARG A 593 -21.20 -11.35 13.89
CA ARG A 593 -20.46 -11.47 15.14
C ARG A 593 -21.24 -12.28 16.17
N GLN A 594 -22.49 -11.92 16.44
CA GLN A 594 -23.34 -12.64 17.39
C GLN A 594 -23.55 -14.10 16.99
N SER A 595 -23.76 -14.38 15.70
CA SER A 595 -23.87 -15.75 15.19
C SER A 595 -22.59 -16.56 15.40
N SER A 596 -21.42 -15.97 15.13
CA SER A 596 -20.12 -16.63 15.34
C SER A 596 -19.83 -16.86 16.82
N LEU A 597 -20.07 -15.89 17.68
CA LEU A 597 -19.87 -16.04 19.13
C LEU A 597 -20.80 -17.08 19.74
N ALA A 598 -22.04 -17.17 19.26
CA ALA A 598 -22.96 -18.24 19.65
C ALA A 598 -22.44 -19.62 19.20
N ALA A 599 -21.93 -19.74 17.97
CA ALA A 599 -21.32 -20.97 17.48
C ALA A 599 -20.09 -21.38 18.30
N ILE A 600 -19.26 -20.41 18.71
CA ILE A 600 -18.10 -20.64 19.59
C ILE A 600 -18.56 -21.16 20.96
N ARG A 601 -19.47 -20.46 21.64
CA ARG A 601 -20.01 -20.92 22.93
C ARG A 601 -20.57 -22.35 22.86
N ASN A 602 -21.26 -22.69 21.77
CA ASN A 602 -21.84 -24.01 21.58
C ASN A 602 -20.82 -25.09 21.23
N GLY A 603 -19.72 -24.73 20.56
CA GLY A 603 -18.68 -25.67 20.14
C GLY A 603 -17.66 -25.99 21.24
N LEU A 604 -17.30 -24.99 22.05
CA LEU A 604 -16.27 -25.11 23.09
C LEU A 604 -16.70 -26.04 24.24
N GLY A 605 -15.78 -26.91 24.67
CA GLY A 605 -15.94 -27.80 25.83
C GLY A 605 -16.79 -29.05 25.56
N THR A 606 -17.33 -29.23 24.36
CA THR A 606 -18.23 -30.35 24.01
C THR A 606 -17.55 -31.72 24.05
N ARG A 607 -16.22 -31.76 24.03
CA ARG A 607 -15.41 -32.98 23.91
C ARG A 607 -14.65 -33.34 25.18
N GLY A 608 -14.84 -32.58 26.26
CA GLY A 608 -14.03 -32.73 27.48
C GLY A 608 -12.57 -32.32 27.30
N ASN A 609 -12.23 -31.57 26.24
CA ASN A 609 -10.90 -31.02 26.03
C ASN A 609 -10.58 -30.00 27.13
N ARG A 610 -9.36 -30.07 27.67
CA ARG A 610 -8.86 -29.17 28.72
C ARG A 610 -7.96 -28.06 28.18
N LEU A 611 -7.75 -28.02 26.87
CA LEU A 611 -6.98 -26.99 26.19
C LEU A 611 -7.82 -26.31 25.12
N VAL A 612 -7.56 -25.02 24.90
CA VAL A 612 -8.11 -24.27 23.77
C VAL A 612 -6.99 -23.54 23.04
N VAL A 613 -7.02 -23.60 21.71
CA VAL A 613 -6.13 -22.85 20.83
C VAL A 613 -6.96 -21.74 20.18
N VAL A 614 -6.51 -20.50 20.30
CA VAL A 614 -7.05 -19.38 19.51
C VAL A 614 -6.02 -18.96 18.48
N ALA A 615 -6.27 -19.32 17.23
CA ALA A 615 -5.39 -19.02 16.11
C ALA A 615 -5.98 -17.87 15.27
N HIS A 616 -5.31 -16.72 15.25
CA HIS A 616 -5.65 -15.63 14.34
C HIS A 616 -4.96 -15.86 12.99
N LEU A 617 -5.73 -16.31 12.00
CA LEU A 617 -5.25 -16.66 10.68
C LEU A 617 -5.63 -15.55 9.69
N TYR A 618 -4.68 -14.66 9.45
CA TYR A 618 -4.79 -13.55 8.50
C TYR A 618 -4.07 -13.88 7.18
N TYR A 619 -2.80 -14.28 7.26
CA TYR A 619 -1.99 -14.62 6.09
C TYR A 619 -2.18 -16.09 5.68
N ARG A 620 -2.87 -16.30 4.56
CA ARG A 620 -3.24 -17.63 4.05
C ARG A 620 -2.03 -18.54 3.83
N ASP A 621 -0.96 -18.00 3.25
CA ASP A 621 0.27 -18.73 2.92
C ASP A 621 0.97 -19.34 4.15
N LEU A 622 0.75 -18.73 5.33
CA LEU A 622 1.29 -19.19 6.61
C LEU A 622 0.38 -20.19 7.34
N VAL A 623 -0.85 -20.40 6.87
CA VAL A 623 -1.80 -21.31 7.53
C VAL A 623 -1.27 -22.74 7.59
N PRO A 624 -0.74 -23.35 6.51
CA PRO A 624 -0.20 -24.71 6.58
C PRO A 624 0.91 -24.87 7.63
N GLU A 625 1.84 -23.91 7.69
CA GLU A 625 2.92 -23.89 8.69
C GLU A 625 2.36 -23.94 10.12
N ILE A 626 1.35 -23.12 10.41
CA ILE A 626 0.72 -23.08 11.74
C ILE A 626 0.03 -24.39 12.06
N LEU A 627 -0.72 -24.96 11.12
CA LEU A 627 -1.42 -26.23 11.31
C LEU A 627 -0.42 -27.38 11.59
N GLU A 628 0.75 -27.36 10.96
CA GLU A 628 1.84 -28.31 11.23
C GLU A 628 2.38 -28.16 12.66
N TYR A 629 2.59 -26.93 13.14
CA TYR A 629 3.00 -26.69 14.52
C TYR A 629 1.94 -27.12 15.55
N LEU A 630 0.65 -26.91 15.26
CA LEU A 630 -0.44 -27.35 16.15
C LEU A 630 -0.49 -28.88 16.32
N ALA A 631 0.03 -29.65 15.36
CA ALA A 631 0.14 -31.11 15.47
C ALA A 631 1.15 -31.58 16.54
N ASN A 632 1.95 -30.67 17.10
CA ASN A 632 2.82 -30.95 18.24
C ASN A 632 2.11 -30.89 19.60
N ILE A 633 0.84 -30.50 19.67
CA ILE A 633 0.06 -30.61 20.91
C ILE A 633 -0.25 -32.10 21.16
N PRO A 634 0.17 -32.68 22.29
CA PRO A 634 0.14 -34.15 22.49
C PRO A 634 -1.23 -34.71 22.87
N GLU A 635 -2.23 -33.86 23.12
CA GLU A 635 -3.57 -34.21 23.58
C GLU A 635 -4.65 -33.40 22.85
N GLY A 636 -5.93 -33.75 23.05
CA GLY A 636 -7.06 -33.07 22.40
C GLY A 636 -7.23 -31.63 22.88
N PHE A 637 -7.54 -30.72 21.94
CA PHE A 637 -7.80 -29.31 22.20
C PHE A 637 -8.96 -28.80 21.34
N ASP A 638 -9.63 -27.76 21.81
CA ASP A 638 -10.61 -27.03 21.02
C ASP A 638 -9.90 -25.94 20.21
N LEU A 639 -10.23 -25.80 18.91
CA LEU A 639 -9.61 -24.82 18.02
C LEU A 639 -10.62 -23.74 17.66
N VAL A 640 -10.36 -22.51 18.09
CA VAL A 640 -11.04 -21.31 17.59
C VAL A 640 -10.13 -20.63 16.57
N VAL A 641 -10.61 -20.46 15.35
CA VAL A 641 -9.90 -19.71 14.32
C VAL A 641 -10.58 -18.37 14.12
N THR A 642 -9.88 -17.29 14.46
CA THR A 642 -10.30 -15.94 14.09
C THR A 642 -9.64 -15.57 12.76
N MET A 643 -10.39 -14.95 11.86
CA MET A 643 -9.97 -14.64 10.50
C MET A 643 -10.69 -13.36 10.02
N PRO A 644 -10.20 -12.67 8.99
CA PRO A 644 -10.94 -11.54 8.43
C PRO A 644 -12.32 -12.00 7.95
N ASP A 645 -13.33 -11.14 8.02
CA ASP A 645 -14.67 -11.42 7.47
C ASP A 645 -14.73 -11.43 5.93
N TRP A 646 -13.59 -11.16 5.27
CA TRP A 646 -13.37 -11.18 3.84
C TRP A 646 -12.24 -12.16 3.45
N GLY A 647 -12.26 -12.68 2.21
CA GLY A 647 -11.16 -13.49 1.65
C GLY A 647 -10.85 -14.82 2.35
N ASN A 648 -11.63 -15.21 3.36
CA ASN A 648 -11.30 -16.27 4.30
C ASN A 648 -11.64 -17.71 3.86
N ARG A 649 -12.28 -17.89 2.70
CA ARG A 649 -12.79 -19.20 2.25
C ARG A 649 -11.70 -20.27 2.23
N GLN A 650 -10.53 -19.94 1.70
CA GLN A 650 -9.41 -20.89 1.62
C GLN A 650 -8.78 -21.17 2.97
N ILE A 651 -8.76 -20.18 3.88
CA ILE A 651 -8.33 -20.38 5.27
C ILE A 651 -9.29 -21.38 5.93
N ALA A 652 -10.60 -21.17 5.78
CA ALA A 652 -11.62 -22.08 6.29
C ALA A 652 -11.51 -23.50 5.71
N GLU A 653 -11.24 -23.64 4.41
CA GLU A 653 -11.04 -24.93 3.75
C GLU A 653 -9.79 -25.66 4.28
N LEU A 654 -8.64 -24.98 4.40
CA LEU A 654 -7.41 -25.55 4.95
C LEU A 654 -7.57 -25.96 6.41
N VAL A 655 -8.18 -25.09 7.23
CA VAL A 655 -8.44 -25.35 8.64
C VAL A 655 -9.38 -26.54 8.79
N ARG A 656 -10.51 -26.58 8.08
CA ARG A 656 -11.47 -27.69 8.18
C ARG A 656 -10.90 -29.01 7.66
N ALA A 657 -9.97 -28.97 6.72
CA ALA A 657 -9.29 -30.18 6.26
C ALA A 657 -8.38 -30.79 7.35
N ALA A 658 -7.70 -29.95 8.13
CA ALA A 658 -6.80 -30.41 9.20
C ALA A 658 -7.53 -30.64 10.54
N TYR A 659 -8.47 -29.76 10.88
CA TYR A 659 -9.27 -29.73 12.10
C TYR A 659 -10.75 -29.49 11.75
N PRO A 660 -11.50 -30.55 11.38
CA PRO A 660 -12.90 -30.45 10.94
C PRO A 660 -13.83 -29.77 11.95
N ASP A 661 -13.44 -29.82 13.22
CA ASP A 661 -14.22 -29.36 14.36
C ASP A 661 -13.82 -27.98 14.85
N ALA A 662 -12.90 -27.32 14.14
CA ALA A 662 -12.53 -25.95 14.41
C ALA A 662 -13.73 -25.01 14.27
N VAL A 663 -13.91 -24.13 15.24
CA VAL A 663 -14.93 -23.08 15.17
C VAL A 663 -14.33 -21.85 14.55
N LEU A 664 -15.00 -21.32 13.51
CA LEU A 664 -14.50 -20.20 12.73
C LEU A 664 -15.21 -18.91 13.13
N TYR A 665 -14.43 -17.85 13.35
CA TYR A 665 -14.91 -16.49 13.59
C TYR A 665 -14.39 -15.54 12.50
N PRO A 666 -15.18 -15.28 11.45
CA PRO A 666 -14.95 -14.20 10.50
C PRO A 666 -15.22 -12.86 11.20
N ALA A 667 -14.16 -12.24 11.70
CA ALA A 667 -14.21 -11.03 12.50
C ALA A 667 -14.05 -9.78 11.63
N ALA A 668 -14.71 -8.69 12.02
CA ALA A 668 -14.47 -7.38 11.42
C ALA A 668 -12.98 -7.01 11.54
N ASN A 669 -12.44 -6.30 10.55
CA ASN A 669 -11.01 -5.93 10.54
C ASN A 669 -10.70 -4.80 11.54
N ARG A 670 -10.68 -5.15 12.84
CA ARG A 670 -10.54 -4.24 13.99
C ARG A 670 -9.69 -4.87 15.08
N GLY A 671 -8.69 -4.13 15.57
CA GLY A 671 -7.84 -4.59 16.67
C GLY A 671 -6.90 -5.73 16.30
N ARG A 672 -6.63 -5.94 15.00
CA ARG A 672 -5.74 -6.99 14.46
C ARG A 672 -6.10 -8.37 15.02
N ASP A 673 -5.13 -9.06 15.64
CA ASP A 673 -5.34 -10.35 16.29
C ASP A 673 -5.91 -10.23 17.72
N ILE A 674 -5.84 -9.04 18.33
CA ILE A 674 -6.22 -8.78 19.73
C ILE A 674 -7.73 -8.59 19.84
N GLY A 675 -8.33 -7.78 18.96
CA GLY A 675 -9.77 -7.50 18.98
C GLY A 675 -10.62 -8.76 18.89
N PRO A 676 -10.43 -9.61 17.86
CA PRO A 676 -11.12 -10.89 17.75
C PRO A 676 -10.84 -11.85 18.92
N PHE A 677 -9.63 -11.81 19.51
CA PHE A 677 -9.30 -12.63 20.68
C PHE A 677 -10.10 -12.21 21.92
N LEU A 678 -10.22 -10.90 22.17
CA LEU A 678 -11.02 -10.35 23.28
C LEU A 678 -12.51 -10.69 23.14
N ASP A 679 -13.03 -10.69 21.92
CA ASP A 679 -14.42 -11.07 21.63
C ASP A 679 -14.72 -12.54 21.96
N VAL A 680 -13.75 -13.42 21.71
CA VAL A 680 -13.86 -14.87 21.96
C VAL A 680 -13.66 -15.21 23.44
N LEU A 681 -12.86 -14.42 24.15
CA LEU A 681 -12.42 -14.69 25.52
C LEU A 681 -13.57 -14.97 26.51
N PRO A 682 -14.70 -14.24 26.53
CA PRO A 682 -15.83 -14.55 27.41
C PRO A 682 -16.35 -15.98 27.24
N ALA A 683 -16.45 -16.48 26.00
CA ALA A 683 -16.91 -17.84 25.72
C ALA A 683 -15.91 -18.89 26.20
N ILE A 684 -14.61 -18.57 26.22
CA ILE A 684 -13.56 -19.43 26.76
C ILE A 684 -13.62 -19.50 28.29
N LEU A 685 -13.82 -18.36 28.96
CA LEU A 685 -13.91 -18.28 30.44
C LEU A 685 -15.16 -18.98 31.01
N GLU A 686 -16.19 -19.20 30.20
CA GLU A 686 -17.37 -20.02 30.56
C GLU A 686 -17.05 -21.53 30.64
N ARG A 687 -15.82 -21.95 30.33
CA ARG A 687 -15.36 -23.34 30.28
C ARG A 687 -14.15 -23.55 31.18
N ASP A 688 -14.00 -24.79 31.64
CA ASP A 688 -12.93 -25.19 32.55
C ASP A 688 -11.72 -25.71 31.76
N TYR A 689 -10.92 -24.78 31.23
CA TYR A 689 -9.67 -25.05 30.51
C TYR A 689 -8.45 -24.87 31.41
N ASP A 690 -7.46 -25.74 31.27
CA ASP A 690 -6.17 -25.64 31.98
C ASP A 690 -5.31 -24.50 31.41
N ALA A 691 -5.33 -24.33 30.07
CA ALA A 691 -4.56 -23.31 29.36
C ALA A 691 -5.16 -22.94 27.99
N ILE A 692 -4.92 -21.70 27.59
CA ILE A 692 -5.17 -21.15 26.25
C ILE A 692 -3.82 -21.03 25.54
N LEU A 693 -3.71 -21.56 24.32
CA LEU A 693 -2.65 -21.18 23.40
C LEU A 693 -3.15 -20.12 22.44
N LYS A 694 -2.58 -18.92 22.50
CA LYS A 694 -2.84 -17.86 21.52
C LYS A 694 -1.71 -17.83 20.49
N VAL A 695 -2.06 -17.95 19.21
CA VAL A 695 -1.12 -17.87 18.08
C VAL A 695 -1.69 -17.03 16.94
N GLN A 696 -0.82 -16.51 16.07
CA GLN A 696 -1.24 -15.70 14.92
C GLN A 696 -0.27 -15.78 13.75
N THR A 697 -0.78 -15.53 12.54
CA THR A 697 0.04 -15.43 11.33
C THR A 697 0.85 -14.13 11.31
N LYS A 698 2.19 -14.21 11.26
CA LYS A 698 3.07 -13.02 11.24
C LYS A 698 3.99 -13.00 10.01
N ALA A 699 3.65 -12.21 8.98
CA ALA A 699 4.40 -12.17 7.71
C ALA A 699 5.61 -11.21 7.68
N GLY A 700 5.60 -10.13 8.47
CA GLY A 700 6.65 -9.10 8.40
C GLY A 700 6.83 -8.30 9.69
N PHE A 701 7.93 -7.53 9.75
CA PHE A 701 8.28 -6.65 10.87
C PHE A 701 8.63 -5.24 10.36
N PHE A 702 8.08 -4.18 10.97
CA PHE A 702 8.31 -2.81 10.53
C PHE A 702 9.43 -2.14 11.30
N ARG A 703 10.36 -1.50 10.59
CA ARG A 703 11.46 -0.70 11.15
C ARG A 703 11.63 0.58 10.35
N ASP A 704 11.68 1.73 11.02
CA ASP A 704 11.85 3.05 10.37
C ASP A 704 10.86 3.29 9.20
N GLY A 705 9.62 2.81 9.35
CA GLY A 705 8.58 2.89 8.32
C GLY A 705 8.75 1.92 7.13
N ARG A 706 9.72 0.99 7.18
CA ARG A 706 9.98 -0.03 6.17
C ARG A 706 9.64 -1.42 6.70
N LEU A 707 8.96 -2.23 5.88
CA LEU A 707 8.75 -3.63 6.20
C LEU A 707 10.02 -4.44 5.91
N ILE A 708 10.42 -5.29 6.84
CA ILE A 708 11.55 -6.22 6.73
C ILE A 708 10.99 -7.66 6.85
N PRO A 709 10.67 -8.33 5.72
CA PRO A 709 10.05 -9.66 5.73
C PRO A 709 10.89 -10.74 6.44
N GLU A 710 12.22 -10.69 6.31
CA GLU A 710 13.10 -11.70 6.90
C GLU A 710 13.07 -11.66 8.44
N GLN A 711 12.89 -10.49 9.03
CA GLN A 711 12.72 -10.34 10.48
C GLN A 711 11.36 -10.85 10.94
N GLY A 712 10.29 -10.61 10.17
CA GLY A 712 8.96 -11.16 10.46
C GLY A 712 8.93 -12.69 10.41
N ARG A 713 9.55 -13.28 9.38
CA ARG A 713 9.76 -14.73 9.29
C ARG A 713 10.53 -15.26 10.50
N PHE A 714 11.70 -14.68 10.80
CA PHE A 714 12.51 -15.10 11.94
C PHE A 714 11.71 -15.05 13.24
N TRP A 715 10.98 -13.96 13.48
CA TRP A 715 10.12 -13.82 14.66
C TRP A 715 9.12 -14.96 14.77
N ARG A 716 8.41 -15.22 13.67
CA ARG A 716 7.37 -16.24 13.60
C ARG A 716 7.95 -17.64 13.87
N GLU A 717 8.99 -18.02 13.13
CA GLU A 717 9.65 -19.32 13.25
C GLU A 717 10.24 -19.52 14.66
N SER A 718 10.84 -18.48 15.25
CA SER A 718 11.33 -18.52 16.63
C SER A 718 10.21 -18.68 17.65
N ALA A 719 9.11 -17.93 17.53
CA ALA A 719 7.98 -18.04 18.45
C ALA A 719 7.34 -19.43 18.38
N PHE A 720 7.07 -19.95 17.18
CA PHE A 720 6.51 -21.29 17.02
C PHE A 720 7.48 -22.39 17.47
N GLY A 721 8.77 -22.26 17.18
CA GLY A 721 9.79 -23.18 17.69
C GLY A 721 9.85 -23.24 19.22
N MET A 722 9.58 -22.13 19.91
CA MET A 722 9.57 -22.07 21.38
C MET A 722 8.25 -22.52 21.99
N LEU A 723 7.11 -22.24 21.36
CA LEU A 723 5.79 -22.56 21.93
C LEU A 723 5.28 -23.95 21.52
N LEU A 724 5.70 -24.44 20.35
CA LEU A 724 5.17 -25.62 19.66
C LEU A 724 6.26 -26.43 18.95
N GLY A 725 7.55 -26.25 19.28
CA GLY A 725 8.67 -26.84 18.52
C GLY A 725 8.71 -28.36 18.52
N SER A 726 8.21 -29.01 19.58
CA SER A 726 8.08 -30.46 19.65
C SER A 726 6.96 -30.91 20.58
N LYS A 727 6.51 -32.17 20.41
CA LYS A 727 5.54 -32.81 21.32
C LYS A 727 6.00 -32.84 22.77
N LYS A 728 7.30 -33.08 23.01
CA LYS A 728 7.88 -33.13 24.35
C LYS A 728 7.79 -31.76 25.04
N GLN A 729 8.30 -30.72 24.37
CA GLN A 729 8.30 -29.35 24.86
C GLN A 729 6.87 -28.83 25.14
N THR A 730 5.95 -29.13 24.23
CA THR A 730 4.54 -28.75 24.39
C THR A 730 3.91 -29.49 25.58
N ALA A 731 4.20 -30.79 25.74
CA ALA A 731 3.74 -31.57 26.89
C ALA A 731 4.29 -31.04 28.22
N GLU A 732 5.56 -30.65 28.27
CA GLU A 732 6.21 -30.06 29.46
C GLU A 732 5.57 -28.73 29.83
N THR A 733 5.24 -27.89 28.85
CA THR A 733 4.54 -26.61 29.07
C THR A 733 3.14 -26.85 29.65
N ILE A 734 2.36 -27.77 29.07
CA ILE A 734 1.02 -28.12 29.56
C ILE A 734 1.11 -28.71 30.98
N ALA A 735 2.08 -29.59 31.24
CA ALA A 735 2.29 -30.18 32.56
C ALA A 735 2.65 -29.11 33.60
N ALA A 736 3.40 -28.08 33.24
CA ALA A 736 3.72 -26.97 34.13
C ALA A 736 2.46 -26.20 34.56
N PHE A 737 1.54 -25.89 33.64
CA PHE A 737 0.25 -25.27 33.99
C PHE A 737 -0.60 -26.14 34.91
N ARG A 738 -0.53 -27.47 34.78
CA ARG A 738 -1.27 -28.39 35.65
C ARG A 738 -0.62 -28.60 37.02
N ALA A 739 0.70 -28.50 37.09
CA ALA A 739 1.46 -28.72 38.31
C ALA A 739 1.48 -27.50 39.24
N ASP A 740 1.37 -26.29 38.68
CA ASP A 740 1.49 -25.04 39.42
C ASP A 740 0.38 -24.06 39.03
N GLU A 741 -0.57 -23.88 39.94
CA GLU A 741 -1.68 -22.94 39.77
C GLU A 741 -1.20 -21.48 39.67
N THR A 742 -0.03 -21.15 40.21
CA THR A 742 0.54 -19.80 40.13
C THR A 742 1.11 -19.49 38.76
N LEU A 743 1.36 -20.47 37.90
CA LEU A 743 1.82 -20.22 36.53
C LEU A 743 0.68 -19.62 35.71
N ALA A 744 0.80 -18.33 35.37
CA ALA A 744 -0.22 -17.57 34.66
C ALA A 744 0.03 -17.51 33.15
N MET A 745 1.28 -17.34 32.71
CA MET A 745 1.61 -17.16 31.29
C MET A 745 2.98 -17.74 30.95
N VAL A 746 3.10 -18.34 29.76
CA VAL A 746 4.36 -18.83 29.17
C VAL A 746 4.51 -18.28 27.75
N GLY A 747 5.60 -17.58 27.46
CA GLY A 747 5.87 -17.04 26.13
C GLY A 747 7.29 -17.32 25.61
N PRO A 748 7.62 -16.88 24.39
CA PRO A 748 8.97 -17.01 23.83
C PRO A 748 9.95 -16.03 24.49
N ALA A 749 11.02 -16.53 25.10
CA ALA A 749 11.93 -15.72 25.94
C ALA A 749 12.51 -14.49 25.24
N PRO A 750 12.96 -14.54 23.97
CA PRO A 750 13.52 -13.37 23.30
C PRO A 750 12.52 -12.26 22.99
N PHE A 751 11.21 -12.53 23.12
CA PHE A 751 10.16 -11.54 22.88
C PHE A 751 9.54 -11.04 24.19
N TYR A 752 10.11 -11.41 25.35
CA TYR A 752 9.77 -10.80 26.63
C TYR A 752 10.46 -9.44 26.76
N LEU A 753 9.72 -8.35 26.60
CA LEU A 753 10.25 -6.98 26.55
C LEU A 753 9.96 -6.20 27.84
N PRO A 754 10.89 -5.35 28.31
CA PRO A 754 10.66 -4.54 29.51
C PRO A 754 9.75 -3.35 29.20
N LEU A 755 8.81 -3.05 30.12
CA LEU A 755 7.95 -1.87 30.03
C LEU A 755 8.74 -0.56 30.14
N SER A 756 9.84 -0.53 30.89
CA SER A 756 10.70 0.65 31.04
C SER A 756 11.26 1.18 29.71
N ARG A 757 11.42 0.30 28.71
CA ARG A 757 11.84 0.68 27.34
C ARG A 757 10.70 0.71 26.33
N ASN A 758 9.53 0.23 26.72
CA ASN A 758 8.33 0.12 25.87
C ASN A 758 7.11 0.62 26.65
N PRO A 759 7.11 1.87 27.14
CA PRO A 759 6.07 2.36 28.03
C PRO A 759 4.70 2.42 27.33
N TYR A 760 3.65 2.47 28.14
CA TYR A 760 2.30 2.72 27.64
C TYR A 760 2.20 4.13 27.06
N SER A 761 1.62 4.24 25.85
CA SER A 761 1.43 5.53 25.19
C SER A 761 0.33 6.40 25.81
N ASP A 762 -0.54 5.82 26.64
CA ASP A 762 -1.60 6.50 27.39
C ASP A 762 -1.21 6.78 28.86
N ASP A 763 0.09 6.71 29.17
CA ASP A 763 0.63 6.82 30.54
C ASP A 763 0.10 5.76 31.52
N GLY A 764 -0.47 4.65 31.05
CA GLY A 764 -0.96 3.55 31.89
C GLY A 764 -2.44 3.66 32.29
N ALA A 765 -3.19 4.60 31.70
CA ALA A 765 -4.60 4.82 32.03
C ALA A 765 -5.49 3.59 31.78
N LEU A 766 -5.24 2.83 30.70
CA LEU A 766 -5.95 1.58 30.42
C LEU A 766 -5.62 0.50 31.46
N VAL A 767 -4.37 0.44 31.90
CA VAL A 767 -3.91 -0.55 32.91
C VAL A 767 -4.59 -0.29 34.24
N GLU A 768 -4.55 0.96 34.72
CA GLU A 768 -5.21 1.35 35.95
C GLU A 768 -6.71 1.05 35.91
N ARG A 769 -7.34 1.23 34.74
CA ARG A 769 -8.76 0.89 34.56
C ARG A 769 -9.03 -0.61 34.63
N VAL A 770 -8.20 -1.42 34.00
CA VAL A 770 -8.40 -2.88 33.92
C VAL A 770 -8.01 -3.57 35.23
N LEU A 771 -6.93 -3.11 35.89
CA LEU A 771 -6.33 -3.78 37.04
C LEU A 771 -6.57 -3.06 38.38
N GLY A 772 -7.04 -1.82 38.36
CA GLY A 772 -7.32 -1.02 39.56
C GLY A 772 -6.06 -0.48 40.26
N THR A 773 -4.88 -0.58 39.65
CA THR A 773 -3.60 -0.18 40.24
C THR A 773 -2.71 0.57 39.25
N GLU A 774 -1.99 1.58 39.71
CA GLU A 774 -0.87 2.16 38.95
C GLU A 774 0.27 1.14 38.90
N ILE A 775 0.68 0.76 37.68
CA ILE A 775 1.87 -0.08 37.49
C ILE A 775 3.05 0.82 37.19
N THR A 776 3.93 0.97 38.19
CA THR A 776 5.12 1.83 38.12
C THR A 776 6.43 1.04 38.13
N SER A 777 6.40 -0.29 37.99
CA SER A 777 7.60 -1.10 38.20
C SER A 777 8.47 -1.24 36.94
N ASP A 778 9.78 -1.05 37.12
CA ASP A 778 10.82 -1.31 36.11
C ASP A 778 11.03 -2.82 35.84
N GLU A 779 10.42 -3.69 36.65
CA GLU A 779 10.57 -5.16 36.60
C GLU A 779 9.48 -5.84 35.76
N ALA A 780 8.48 -5.08 35.31
CA ALA A 780 7.35 -5.58 34.55
C ALA A 780 7.66 -5.70 33.05
N GLY A 781 7.27 -6.82 32.44
CA GLY A 781 7.44 -7.07 31.01
C GLY A 781 6.20 -7.64 30.32
N PHE A 782 6.29 -7.84 29.02
CA PHE A 782 5.23 -8.43 28.19
C PHE A 782 5.83 -9.21 27.01
N PHE A 783 5.07 -10.18 26.47
CA PHE A 783 5.46 -10.89 25.26
C PHE A 783 5.00 -10.14 24.01
N ALA A 784 5.93 -9.52 23.31
CA ALA A 784 5.64 -8.87 22.04
C ALA A 784 5.23 -9.89 20.97
N GLY A 785 4.32 -9.49 20.08
CA GLY A 785 3.83 -10.31 18.97
C GLY A 785 2.67 -11.23 19.33
N THR A 786 2.13 -11.12 20.55
CA THR A 786 0.86 -11.70 21.02
C THR A 786 0.70 -13.22 20.81
N MET A 787 1.80 -13.97 20.98
CA MET A 787 1.84 -15.43 20.95
C MET A 787 2.35 -15.98 22.27
N PHE A 788 1.52 -16.74 22.98
CA PHE A 788 1.82 -17.28 24.31
C PHE A 788 0.81 -18.36 24.72
N TRP A 789 1.21 -19.17 25.70
CA TRP A 789 0.29 -19.97 26.52
C TRP A 789 -0.14 -19.16 27.75
N VAL A 790 -1.39 -19.28 28.17
CA VAL A 790 -1.92 -18.50 29.30
C VAL A 790 -3.03 -19.25 30.03
N ARG A 791 -3.09 -19.13 31.36
CA ARG A 791 -4.21 -19.64 32.15
C ARG A 791 -5.45 -18.78 31.89
N PRO A 792 -6.63 -19.34 31.55
CA PRO A 792 -7.80 -18.54 31.21
C PRO A 792 -8.16 -17.48 32.25
N ASP A 793 -8.29 -17.89 33.51
CA ASP A 793 -8.79 -17.04 34.61
C ASP A 793 -8.00 -15.76 34.81
N CYS A 794 -6.69 -15.77 34.50
CA CYS A 794 -5.89 -14.56 34.65
C CYS A 794 -6.37 -13.44 33.73
N LEU A 795 -7.01 -13.75 32.59
CA LEU A 795 -7.50 -12.76 31.63
C LEU A 795 -8.89 -12.19 31.96
N SER A 796 -9.54 -12.64 33.04
CA SER A 796 -10.85 -12.15 33.50
C SER A 796 -10.97 -10.63 33.68
N PRO A 797 -9.92 -9.90 34.12
CA PRO A 797 -9.97 -8.44 34.21
C PRO A 797 -10.26 -7.76 32.86
N LEU A 798 -9.78 -8.32 31.74
CA LEU A 798 -10.01 -7.76 30.41
C LEU A 798 -11.49 -7.82 30.02
N VAL A 799 -12.14 -8.93 30.34
CA VAL A 799 -13.59 -9.13 30.09
C VAL A 799 -14.42 -8.27 31.03
N THR A 800 -14.03 -8.20 32.31
CA THR A 800 -14.71 -7.36 33.32
C THR A 800 -14.65 -5.88 32.95
N ALA A 801 -13.55 -5.44 32.34
CA ALA A 801 -13.39 -4.07 31.84
C ALA A 801 -14.25 -3.77 30.60
N GLY A 802 -14.90 -4.76 29.99
CA GLY A 802 -15.75 -4.59 28.81
C GLY A 802 -14.97 -4.46 27.49
N LEU A 803 -13.69 -4.88 27.46
CA LEU A 803 -12.90 -4.85 26.24
C LEU A 803 -13.41 -5.88 25.23
N SER A 804 -13.66 -5.42 24.00
CA SER A 804 -14.19 -6.24 22.91
C SER A 804 -13.70 -5.71 21.56
N ILE A 805 -14.12 -6.32 20.45
CA ILE A 805 -13.80 -5.80 19.10
C ILE A 805 -14.31 -4.37 18.87
N GLU A 806 -15.35 -3.95 19.59
CA GLU A 806 -15.91 -2.60 19.53
C GLU A 806 -15.06 -1.57 20.28
N SER A 807 -14.09 -2.01 21.10
CA SER A 807 -13.11 -1.10 21.71
C SER A 807 -12.09 -0.57 20.69
N PHE A 808 -12.09 -1.10 19.47
CA PHE A 808 -11.13 -0.77 18.42
C PHE A 808 -11.82 -0.01 17.28
N ALA A 809 -11.21 1.09 16.87
CA ALA A 809 -11.58 1.76 15.65
C ALA A 809 -11.36 0.83 14.44
N PRO A 810 -12.06 1.05 13.31
CA PRO A 810 -11.69 0.44 12.03
C PRO A 810 -10.18 0.57 11.76
N GLU A 811 -9.50 -0.53 11.41
CA GLU A 811 -8.06 -0.51 11.16
C GLU A 811 -7.70 0.46 10.02
N THR A 812 -6.91 1.49 10.34
CA THR A 812 -6.41 2.49 9.37
C THR A 812 -4.99 2.21 8.89
N GLY A 813 -4.34 1.16 9.41
CA GLY A 813 -2.96 0.80 9.08
C GLY A 813 -1.89 1.65 9.81
N ALA A 814 -2.29 2.47 10.79
CA ALA A 814 -1.34 3.16 11.66
C ALA A 814 -0.58 2.17 12.57
N ASN A 815 0.72 2.42 12.76
CA ASN A 815 1.63 1.51 13.45
C ASN A 815 2.04 1.96 14.86
N ASP A 816 1.49 3.06 15.40
CA ASP A 816 1.86 3.50 16.75
C ASP A 816 0.73 4.25 17.47
N GLY A 817 0.53 3.97 18.77
CA GLY A 817 -0.41 4.64 19.66
C GLY A 817 -1.86 4.09 19.70
N ALA A 818 -2.17 3.02 18.98
CA ALA A 818 -3.50 2.42 18.99
C ALA A 818 -3.73 1.53 20.24
N ILE A 819 -4.98 1.42 20.68
CA ILE A 819 -5.38 0.62 21.86
C ILE A 819 -4.89 -0.85 21.81
N ALA A 820 -4.69 -1.43 20.61
CA ALA A 820 -4.08 -2.74 20.44
C ALA A 820 -2.67 -2.86 21.05
N HIS A 821 -1.83 -1.85 20.88
CA HIS A 821 -0.47 -1.84 21.46
C HIS A 821 -0.49 -1.70 22.98
N LEU A 822 -1.47 -0.96 23.51
CA LEU A 822 -1.68 -0.88 24.96
C LEU A 822 -2.11 -2.26 25.50
N ILE A 823 -3.05 -2.93 24.83
CA ILE A 823 -3.54 -4.24 25.25
C ILE A 823 -2.47 -5.34 25.11
N GLU A 824 -1.62 -5.30 24.07
CA GLU A 824 -0.49 -6.22 23.93
C GLU A 824 0.40 -6.22 25.19
N ARG A 825 0.73 -5.03 25.68
CA ARG A 825 1.52 -4.84 26.90
C ARG A 825 0.76 -5.29 28.15
N LEU A 826 -0.53 -5.03 28.19
CA LEU A 826 -1.42 -5.35 29.30
C LEU A 826 -1.52 -6.85 29.57
N PHE A 827 -1.40 -7.72 28.56
CA PHE A 827 -1.42 -9.17 28.75
C PHE A 827 -0.38 -9.66 29.77
N GLY A 828 0.84 -9.13 29.74
CA GLY A 828 1.88 -9.48 30.70
C GLY A 828 1.55 -9.01 32.12
N GLN A 829 0.92 -7.84 32.25
CA GLN A 829 0.56 -7.26 33.55
C GLN A 829 -0.61 -7.99 34.21
N VAL A 830 -1.62 -8.32 33.40
CA VAL A 830 -2.75 -9.14 33.79
C VAL A 830 -2.26 -10.51 34.31
N ALA A 831 -1.25 -11.11 33.66
CA ALA A 831 -0.65 -12.36 34.13
C ALA A 831 0.11 -12.18 35.46
N LEU A 832 0.97 -11.16 35.57
CA LEU A 832 1.78 -10.89 36.77
C LEU A 832 0.95 -10.53 38.01
N GLN A 833 -0.23 -9.92 37.84
CA GLN A 833 -1.13 -9.64 38.96
C GLN A 833 -1.80 -10.91 39.50
N ASN A 834 -1.96 -11.94 38.66
CA ASN A 834 -2.69 -13.17 38.98
C ASN A 834 -1.78 -14.39 39.15
N GLY A 835 -0.45 -14.22 39.05
CA GLY A 835 0.51 -15.31 39.15
C GLY A 835 1.90 -14.93 38.66
N ARG A 836 2.69 -15.93 38.29
CA ARG A 836 4.03 -15.78 37.71
C ARG A 836 4.03 -16.00 36.20
N LEU A 837 5.04 -15.46 35.54
CA LEU A 837 5.26 -15.57 34.11
C LEU A 837 6.58 -16.31 33.86
N ASP A 838 6.53 -17.32 32.98
CA ASP A 838 7.69 -18.07 32.54
C ASP A 838 7.93 -17.85 31.05
N ALA A 839 9.10 -18.27 30.55
CA ALA A 839 9.34 -18.27 29.12
C ALA A 839 10.06 -19.53 28.66
N ILE A 840 9.96 -19.83 27.37
CA ILE A 840 10.69 -20.91 26.73
C ILE A 840 11.86 -20.29 25.97
N ASP A 841 13.07 -20.75 26.28
CA ASP A 841 14.29 -20.26 25.64
C ASP A 841 14.53 -20.88 24.25
N GLU A 842 15.59 -20.45 23.57
CA GLU A 842 15.96 -20.94 22.23
C GLU A 842 16.31 -22.45 22.20
N THR A 843 16.56 -23.08 23.36
CA THR A 843 16.82 -24.52 23.47
C THR A 843 15.54 -25.34 23.65
N GLY A 844 14.39 -24.66 23.79
CA GLY A 844 13.11 -25.27 24.10
C GLY A 844 12.94 -25.58 25.60
N THR A 845 13.77 -25.00 26.47
CA THR A 845 13.70 -25.21 27.92
C THR A 845 12.80 -24.17 28.56
N LEU A 846 11.90 -24.60 29.45
CA LEU A 846 11.09 -23.71 30.27
C LEU A 846 11.95 -23.05 31.35
N VAL A 847 11.97 -21.72 31.36
CA VAL A 847 12.71 -20.87 32.28
C VAL A 847 11.71 -20.12 33.16
N GLY A 848 11.83 -20.31 34.47
CA GLY A 848 11.02 -19.60 35.46
C GLY A 848 11.43 -18.13 35.56
N GLU A 849 10.46 -17.23 35.62
CA GLU A 849 10.66 -15.78 35.85
C GLU A 849 11.80 -15.19 35.00
N PRO A 850 11.66 -15.19 33.66
CA PRO A 850 12.73 -14.78 32.76
C PRO A 850 13.06 -13.29 32.94
N ALA A 851 14.34 -12.94 32.80
CA ALA A 851 14.73 -11.54 32.70
C ALA A 851 14.23 -10.95 31.35
N PRO A 852 13.71 -9.71 31.33
CA PRO A 852 13.36 -9.03 30.08
C PRO A 852 14.57 -8.85 29.16
N LEU A 853 14.33 -8.78 27.85
CA LEU A 853 15.38 -8.59 26.85
C LEU A 853 16.15 -7.27 27.09
N GLU A 854 17.45 -7.38 27.33
CA GLU A 854 18.33 -6.24 27.64
C GLU A 854 18.70 -5.38 26.42
N ILE A 855 18.44 -5.85 25.20
CA ILE A 855 18.70 -5.15 23.95
C ILE A 855 17.37 -4.89 23.23
N SER A 856 17.37 -4.00 22.22
CA SER A 856 16.17 -3.87 21.40
C SER A 856 15.92 -5.17 20.64
N ILE A 857 14.65 -5.47 20.40
CA ILE A 857 14.25 -6.65 19.63
C ILE A 857 14.88 -6.66 18.22
N ASP A 858 15.04 -5.47 17.63
CA ASP A 858 15.74 -5.27 16.36
C ASP A 858 17.20 -5.73 16.43
N ALA A 859 17.92 -5.30 17.48
CA ALA A 859 19.32 -5.66 17.66
C ALA A 859 19.47 -7.17 17.83
N TYR A 860 18.60 -7.79 18.64
CA TYR A 860 18.55 -9.23 18.84
C TYR A 860 18.35 -9.99 17.52
N MET A 861 17.32 -9.64 16.74
CA MET A 861 17.04 -10.33 15.47
C MET A 861 18.19 -10.18 14.47
N ILE A 862 18.77 -8.98 14.34
CA ILE A 862 19.90 -8.73 13.43
C ILE A 862 21.11 -9.58 13.80
N GLU A 863 21.44 -9.64 15.09
CA GLU A 863 22.57 -10.42 15.58
C GLU A 863 22.39 -11.91 15.32
N LYS A 864 21.20 -12.45 15.61
CA LYS A 864 20.88 -13.87 15.40
C LYS A 864 20.87 -14.25 13.94
N MET A 865 20.22 -13.46 13.09
CA MET A 865 20.20 -13.69 11.64
C MET A 865 21.61 -13.62 11.03
N ARG A 866 22.47 -12.71 11.51
CA ARG A 866 23.88 -12.65 11.10
C ARG A 866 24.63 -13.92 11.49
N THR A 867 24.39 -14.41 12.71
CA THR A 867 25.01 -15.64 13.22
C THR A 867 24.56 -16.87 12.43
N GLN A 868 23.26 -17.00 12.13
CA GLN A 868 22.72 -18.07 11.28
C GLN A 868 23.31 -18.04 9.86
N LYS A 869 23.42 -16.85 9.23
CA LYS A 869 24.09 -16.71 7.92
C LYS A 869 25.56 -17.14 7.96
N ASN A 870 26.29 -16.79 9.02
CA ASN A 870 27.70 -17.18 9.17
C ASN A 870 27.85 -18.69 9.40
N ALA A 871 26.97 -19.31 10.19
CA ALA A 871 26.93 -20.75 10.39
C ALA A 871 26.62 -21.49 9.08
N ALA A 872 25.60 -21.04 8.32
CA ALA A 872 25.24 -21.60 7.02
C ALA A 872 26.38 -21.50 6.00
N ARG A 873 27.09 -20.36 5.92
CA ARG A 873 28.30 -20.20 5.07
C ARG A 873 29.43 -21.14 5.48
N THR A 874 29.59 -21.39 6.77
CA THR A 874 30.63 -22.30 7.30
C THR A 874 30.29 -23.76 7.01
N ALA A 875 29.02 -24.15 7.15
CA ALA A 875 28.52 -25.48 6.79
C ALA A 875 28.61 -25.72 5.27
N ALA A 876 28.25 -24.74 4.44
CA ALA A 876 28.38 -24.82 2.99
C ALA A 876 29.85 -24.95 2.54
N LYS A 877 30.79 -24.26 3.20
CA LYS A 877 32.24 -24.44 2.98
C LYS A 877 32.74 -25.83 3.37
N LYS A 878 32.22 -26.42 4.46
CA LYS A 878 32.54 -27.82 4.83
C LYS A 878 31.94 -28.84 3.85
N GLY A 879 30.73 -28.59 3.33
CA GLY A 879 30.09 -29.43 2.31
C GLY A 879 30.78 -29.36 0.94
N ALA A 880 31.27 -28.18 0.54
CA ALA A 880 32.02 -27.99 -0.71
C ALA A 880 33.46 -28.53 -0.68
N LEU A 881 33.98 -28.88 0.50
CA LEU A 881 35.25 -29.61 0.68
C LEU A 881 35.05 -31.12 0.80
N ALA A 882 33.79 -31.58 0.89
CA ALA A 882 33.41 -33.00 0.98
C ALA A 882 32.83 -33.55 -0.34
N TRP A 883 32.59 -32.69 -1.34
CA TRP A 883 32.48 -33.01 -2.76
C TRP A 883 33.84 -32.80 -3.42
#